data_AF-A0A0Q9ID78-F1
#
_entry.id   AF-A0A0Q9ID78-F1
#
_cell.length_a   1.000
_cell.length_b   1.000
_cell.length_c   1.000
_cell.angle_alpha   90.00
_cell.angle_beta   90.00
_cell.angle_gamma   90.00
#
_symmetry.space_group_name_H-M   'P 1'
#
loop_
_entity.id
_entity.type
_entity.pdbx_description
1 polymer ?
#
loop_
_entity_poly.entity_id
_entity_poly.type
_entity_poly.pdbx_seq_one_letter_code
_entity_poly.pdbx_strand_id
1 'polypeptide(L)'
;MLTPAPVPAADTASMNLALYRLSGSVYLLCWTLDAPSPFGRPAISLSSGGRRLPSASILLELKDGRRRVATAFRYAGHDGVEATFSDHHVANAVTANFDPVLIHEMADPAELLADLGPRARLTLAAALSGSWPTMFGMTGTAVYLSFLRQFLLTLSPKPEPALPVARLVEGKVLLETALPGPRATIRAIYRIDGAGLSRVSEAARLAPADRAGRQQLHLVADEAPASGSVLLLVQTETSFLVRVIPVRQAAPSLGRWWAGKASGRDGLRSWLVEQLSGLSEQGRLLAIEMQRRLPLAAQNVRRNDDLPSAELDLALCNASGLLLGGWYRDPDGMVEQVLLHRGDGAPTPILDRMERFSAVLPGANGVDRLAATRFAALVPGFAKGAPVLQPRCEIRLKSGTSLFLRPALQPHDPASIRARALAAIPPQHLTASMLERTLAPVLAACQETLRASLPEPAIKLFGDPPASPAVSVVIPLYKVYEFLRVQVAAFAGDGWFAGNAELIYVLDSPEHEAEVAHLIGGLHLAYGLPIKLVVMGRNGGFSAACNAGAEAARGDVLALVNSDVIPAGDGWLPALARRLDRRGRIGAVGPKLLYDDGSLQHAGLFFQRDSKGVWLNHHYFKGMPGRYAPANVERAVPGITGACVVMKRAIFRDLGGFDDGFVIGDYEDSDLCLRIRRAGLDILYVPDVALYHLERQSISRSADYTRGVASQHNAWLQTRRWDGEIERLMAEMDRGGLQIAKPEPEIRPRANLRRATAA
;
A
#
# COMPACT_ATOMS: atom_id res chain seq x y z
N MET A 1 60.10 16.10 -9.35
CA MET A 1 61.09 16.97 -8.67
C MET A 1 60.59 18.39 -8.77
N LEU A 2 60.29 19.01 -7.62
CA LEU A 2 59.92 20.43 -7.53
C LEU A 2 61.19 21.25 -7.78
N THR A 3 61.32 21.88 -8.94
CA THR A 3 62.41 22.83 -9.22
C THR A 3 61.96 24.26 -8.90
N PRO A 4 62.65 24.98 -8.00
CA PRO A 4 62.37 26.38 -7.72
C PRO A 4 62.95 27.26 -8.83
N ALA A 5 62.11 28.12 -9.43
CA ALA A 5 62.58 29.28 -10.19
C ALA A 5 62.61 30.52 -9.26
N PRO A 6 63.61 31.42 -9.36
CA PRO A 6 63.86 32.42 -8.33
C PRO A 6 63.14 33.77 -8.56
N VAL A 7 63.07 34.53 -7.45
CA VAL A 7 62.99 36.01 -7.27
C VAL A 7 61.61 36.60 -6.88
N PRO A 8 61.49 37.52 -5.89
CA PRO A 8 62.24 37.70 -4.63
C PRO A 8 61.33 37.81 -3.36
N ALA A 9 61.97 37.64 -2.20
CA ALA A 9 61.54 38.10 -0.86
C ALA A 9 60.32 37.42 -0.20
N ALA A 10 60.55 36.26 0.40
CA ALA A 10 60.34 36.04 1.84
C ALA A 10 60.94 34.68 2.23
N ASP A 11 61.76 34.70 3.29
CA ASP A 11 62.48 33.58 3.87
C ASP A 11 61.60 32.39 4.30
N THR A 12 62.15 31.18 4.15
CA THR A 12 61.85 29.96 4.95
C THR A 12 60.44 29.32 4.87
N ALA A 13 60.06 28.71 3.75
CA ALA A 13 58.90 27.78 3.73
C ALA A 13 59.02 26.57 2.77
N SER A 14 60.23 26.22 2.31
CA SER A 14 60.42 25.28 1.18
C SER A 14 60.49 23.78 1.52
N MET A 15 59.83 23.27 2.57
CA MET A 15 59.88 21.82 2.86
C MET A 15 58.53 21.10 3.13
N ASN A 16 57.37 21.74 3.00
CA ASN A 16 56.11 21.13 3.46
C ASN A 16 55.00 20.97 2.39
N LEU A 17 55.32 21.04 1.10
CA LEU A 17 54.36 20.86 -0.01
C LEU A 17 54.60 19.53 -0.72
N ALA A 18 53.56 18.69 -0.84
CA ALA A 18 53.59 17.43 -1.58
C ALA A 18 52.41 17.35 -2.56
N LEU A 19 52.66 16.86 -3.77
CA LEU A 19 51.66 16.74 -4.82
C LEU A 19 51.57 15.28 -5.29
N TYR A 20 50.36 14.73 -5.25
CA TYR A 20 50.08 13.34 -5.57
C TYR A 20 49.07 13.23 -6.71
N ARG A 21 49.22 12.23 -7.58
CA ARG A 21 48.23 11.94 -8.62
C ARG A 21 47.24 10.89 -8.13
N LEU A 22 45.94 11.21 -8.17
CA LEU A 22 44.86 10.29 -7.75
C LEU A 22 44.25 9.50 -8.92
N SER A 23 44.13 10.12 -10.10
CA SER A 23 43.59 9.49 -11.30
C SER A 23 43.74 10.43 -12.49
N GLY A 24 44.28 9.98 -13.63
CA GLY A 24 44.27 10.76 -14.87
C GLY A 24 44.71 12.22 -14.67
N SER A 25 43.76 13.16 -14.79
CA SER A 25 43.95 14.61 -14.60
C SER A 25 43.55 15.12 -13.21
N VAL A 26 43.48 14.27 -12.19
CA VAL A 26 43.05 14.59 -10.82
C VAL A 26 44.21 14.39 -9.85
N TYR A 27 44.47 15.42 -9.05
CA TYR A 27 45.62 15.51 -8.16
C TYR A 27 45.18 15.85 -6.73
N LEU A 28 46.04 15.53 -5.76
CA LEU A 28 45.91 15.85 -4.34
C LEU A 28 47.13 16.65 -3.91
N LEU A 29 46.91 17.92 -3.59
CA LEU A 29 47.94 18.79 -3.01
C LEU A 29 47.86 18.72 -1.48
N CYS A 30 48.95 18.36 -0.84
CA CYS A 30 49.11 18.29 0.61
C CYS A 30 50.07 19.37 1.07
N TRP A 31 49.59 20.36 1.82
CA TRP A 31 50.41 21.43 2.41
C TRP A 31 50.42 21.29 3.93
N THR A 32 51.58 20.99 4.51
CA THR A 32 51.78 20.84 5.96
C THR A 32 52.14 22.18 6.61
N LEU A 33 51.55 22.47 7.77
CA LEU A 33 51.73 23.70 8.53
C LEU A 33 52.68 23.44 9.70
N ASP A 34 53.67 24.30 9.85
CA ASP A 34 54.56 24.27 11.02
C ASP A 34 53.79 24.67 12.29
N ALA A 35 54.20 24.07 13.42
CA ALA A 35 53.60 24.31 14.72
C ALA A 35 54.48 25.26 15.55
N PRO A 36 53.90 26.24 16.28
CA PRO A 36 52.48 26.57 16.36
C PRO A 36 52.00 27.34 15.12
N SER A 37 50.92 26.86 14.48
CA SER A 37 50.34 27.51 13.30
C SER A 37 49.67 28.83 13.71
N PRO A 38 50.05 29.99 13.15
CA PRO A 38 49.42 31.29 13.45
C PRO A 38 47.99 31.42 12.89
N PHE A 39 47.54 30.42 12.12
CA PHE A 39 46.27 30.44 11.39
C PHE A 39 45.14 29.68 12.10
N GLY A 40 43.95 30.29 12.13
CA GLY A 40 42.72 29.76 12.72
C GLY A 40 41.99 28.76 11.80
N ARG A 41 41.73 29.12 10.55
CA ARG A 41 41.03 28.31 9.53
C ARG A 41 41.80 28.32 8.19
N PRO A 42 42.79 27.44 8.04
CA PRO A 42 43.63 27.41 6.86
C PRO A 42 42.87 26.91 5.62
N ALA A 43 43.02 27.61 4.48
CA ALA A 43 42.41 27.27 3.20
C ALA A 43 43.41 27.43 2.04
N ILE A 44 43.30 26.54 1.04
CA ILE A 44 44.08 26.61 -0.20
C ILE A 44 43.13 26.99 -1.34
N SER A 45 43.50 28.04 -2.07
CA SER A 45 42.90 28.38 -3.37
C SER A 45 43.88 28.04 -4.48
N LEU A 46 43.36 27.50 -5.58
CA LEU A 46 44.16 27.08 -6.73
C LEU A 46 43.76 27.92 -7.95
N SER A 47 44.73 28.40 -8.71
CA SER A 47 44.54 29.12 -9.96
C SER A 47 45.54 28.66 -11.03
N SER A 48 45.19 28.82 -12.29
CA SER A 48 46.05 28.55 -13.45
C SER A 48 45.71 29.56 -14.54
N GLY A 49 46.71 30.25 -15.09
CA GLY A 49 46.49 31.31 -16.09
C GLY A 49 45.50 32.40 -15.61
N GLY A 50 45.52 32.72 -14.31
CA GLY A 50 44.60 33.70 -13.69
C GLY A 50 43.17 33.20 -13.45
N ARG A 51 42.83 31.95 -13.79
CA ARG A 51 41.50 31.36 -13.55
C ARG A 51 41.53 30.43 -12.35
N ARG A 52 40.54 30.54 -11.46
CA ARG A 52 40.40 29.67 -10.29
C ARG A 52 40.02 28.25 -10.71
N LEU A 53 40.72 27.26 -10.16
CA LEU A 53 40.42 25.84 -10.37
C LEU A 53 39.38 25.35 -9.35
N PRO A 54 38.42 24.50 -9.76
CA PRO A 54 37.52 23.83 -8.83
C PRO A 54 38.33 22.85 -7.97
N SER A 55 38.24 23.03 -6.65
CA SER A 55 38.96 22.21 -5.67
C SER A 55 38.11 21.92 -4.45
N ALA A 56 38.47 20.88 -3.71
CA ALA A 56 37.86 20.51 -2.45
C ALA A 56 38.95 20.19 -1.43
N SER A 57 38.89 20.84 -0.26
CA SER A 57 39.92 20.74 0.77
C SER A 57 39.40 20.09 2.04
N ILE A 58 40.26 19.35 2.73
CA ILE A 58 40.06 18.84 4.09
C ILE A 58 41.27 19.20 4.94
N LEU A 59 41.04 19.34 6.25
CA LEU A 59 42.09 19.54 7.24
C LEU A 59 42.41 18.20 7.92
N LEU A 60 43.70 17.87 7.98
CA LEU A 60 44.24 16.64 8.52
C LEU A 60 45.20 16.94 9.66
N GLU A 61 45.08 16.22 10.77
CA GLU A 61 45.98 16.31 11.92
C GLU A 61 47.04 15.21 11.85
N LEU A 62 48.32 15.62 11.89
CA LEU A 62 49.46 14.72 11.85
C LEU A 62 49.79 14.17 13.23
N LYS A 63 50.55 13.06 13.27
CA LYS A 63 50.98 12.40 14.52
C LYS A 63 51.86 13.27 15.40
N ASP A 64 52.57 14.22 14.80
CA ASP A 64 53.46 15.18 15.47
C ASP A 64 52.73 16.47 15.91
N GLY A 65 51.40 16.52 15.78
CA GLY A 65 50.57 17.67 16.16
C GLY A 65 50.50 18.77 15.11
N ARG A 66 51.22 18.67 13.98
CA ARG A 66 51.07 19.59 12.85
C ARG A 66 49.74 19.39 12.13
N ARG A 67 49.31 20.42 11.41
CA ARG A 67 48.09 20.39 10.59
C ARG A 67 48.46 20.36 9.11
N ARG A 68 47.74 19.61 8.30
CA ARG A 68 47.90 19.50 6.84
C ARG A 68 46.59 19.82 6.14
N VAL A 69 46.63 20.72 5.17
CA VAL A 69 45.50 20.94 4.27
C VAL A 69 45.70 20.07 3.04
N ALA A 70 44.79 19.13 2.82
CA ALA A 70 44.78 18.26 1.64
C ALA A 70 43.69 18.72 0.68
N THR A 71 44.07 19.10 -0.54
CA THR A 71 43.19 19.72 -1.53
C THR A 71 43.19 18.91 -2.81
N ALA A 72 42.05 18.30 -3.13
CA ALA A 72 41.84 17.60 -4.40
C ALA A 72 41.37 18.57 -5.49
N PHE A 73 41.87 18.42 -6.71
CA PHE A 73 41.50 19.25 -7.85
C PHE A 73 41.73 18.53 -9.18
N ARG A 74 41.05 18.99 -10.23
CA ARG A 74 41.23 18.49 -11.61
C ARG A 74 42.01 19.51 -12.42
N TYR A 75 43.03 19.06 -13.13
CA TYR A 75 43.86 19.88 -13.99
C TYR A 75 44.32 19.12 -15.25
N ALA A 76 44.01 19.68 -16.41
CA ALA A 76 44.38 19.14 -17.73
C ALA A 76 45.04 20.20 -18.65
N GLY A 77 45.47 21.33 -18.06
CA GLY A 77 46.12 22.41 -18.80
C GLY A 77 47.62 22.19 -18.97
N HIS A 78 48.28 23.15 -19.63
CA HIS A 78 49.72 23.18 -19.86
C HIS A 78 50.45 24.24 -19.04
N ASP A 79 49.72 25.15 -18.40
CA ASP A 79 50.29 26.20 -17.56
C ASP A 79 50.67 25.68 -16.17
N GLY A 80 51.50 26.43 -15.43
CA GLY A 80 51.72 26.18 -14.01
C GLY A 80 50.46 26.43 -13.19
N VAL A 81 50.27 25.64 -12.13
CA VAL A 81 49.23 25.86 -11.12
C VAL A 81 49.83 26.64 -9.95
N GLU A 82 49.16 27.72 -9.61
CA GLU A 82 49.45 28.54 -8.44
C GLU A 82 48.53 28.13 -7.29
N ALA A 83 49.11 27.72 -6.17
CA ALA A 83 48.40 27.48 -4.92
C ALA A 83 48.66 28.61 -3.94
N THR A 84 47.59 29.33 -3.60
CA THR A 84 47.62 30.37 -2.57
C THR A 84 46.99 29.84 -1.30
N PHE A 85 47.80 29.73 -0.25
CA PHE A 85 47.39 29.42 1.11
C PHE A 85 47.00 30.70 1.86
N SER A 86 45.86 30.71 2.55
CA SER A 86 45.38 31.87 3.32
C SER A 86 44.49 31.47 4.52
N ASP A 87 44.29 32.40 5.46
CA ASP A 87 43.39 32.25 6.63
C ASP A 87 42.24 33.28 6.59
N HIS A 88 41.61 33.43 5.43
CA HIS A 88 40.58 34.44 5.14
C HIS A 88 40.99 35.93 5.29
N HIS A 89 42.15 36.23 5.90
CA HIS A 89 42.82 37.53 5.88
C HIS A 89 43.95 37.53 4.85
N VAL A 90 43.84 38.40 3.83
CA VAL A 90 44.75 38.46 2.66
C VAL A 90 46.20 38.84 3.03
N ALA A 91 46.41 39.45 4.20
CA ALA A 91 47.71 40.00 4.60
C ALA A 91 48.83 38.96 4.84
N ASN A 92 48.51 37.68 5.04
CA ASN A 92 49.48 36.61 5.34
C ASN A 92 49.41 35.44 4.35
N ALA A 93 49.09 35.70 3.08
CA ALA A 93 48.97 34.65 2.06
C ALA A 93 50.35 34.15 1.61
N VAL A 94 50.50 32.82 1.50
CA VAL A 94 51.72 32.18 0.98
C VAL A 94 51.37 31.49 -0.33
N THR A 95 52.17 31.73 -1.36
CA THR A 95 51.91 31.24 -2.71
C THR A 95 52.99 30.26 -3.14
N ALA A 96 52.59 29.13 -3.73
CA ALA A 96 53.50 28.14 -4.30
C ALA A 96 53.07 27.79 -5.72
N ASN A 97 54.03 27.77 -6.65
CA ASN A 97 53.82 27.39 -8.03
C ASN A 97 54.35 25.98 -8.30
N PHE A 98 53.59 25.17 -9.01
CA PHE A 98 53.99 23.83 -9.43
C PHE A 98 53.32 23.43 -10.73
N ASP A 99 53.90 22.46 -11.42
CA ASP A 99 53.32 21.88 -12.62
C ASP A 99 52.82 20.45 -12.33
N PRO A 100 51.49 20.23 -12.27
CA PRO A 100 50.93 18.91 -12.02
C PRO A 100 51.28 17.88 -13.09
N VAL A 101 51.55 18.30 -14.33
CA VAL A 101 51.80 17.40 -15.46
C VAL A 101 53.11 16.62 -15.29
N LEU A 102 54.04 17.16 -14.50
CA LEU A 102 55.31 16.50 -14.14
C LEU A 102 55.14 15.33 -13.16
N ILE A 103 53.98 15.17 -12.53
CA ILE A 103 53.70 14.05 -11.62
C ILE A 103 53.05 12.92 -12.42
N HIS A 104 53.87 11.97 -12.84
CA HIS A 104 53.41 10.82 -13.62
C HIS A 104 52.95 9.66 -12.74
N GLU A 105 53.63 9.43 -11.61
CA GLU A 105 53.37 8.33 -10.70
C GLU A 105 52.08 8.53 -9.92
N MET A 106 51.40 7.41 -9.69
CA MET A 106 50.22 7.34 -8.84
C MET A 106 50.59 7.50 -7.37
N ALA A 107 49.72 8.15 -6.60
CA ALA A 107 49.92 8.32 -5.17
C ALA A 107 50.13 6.98 -4.47
N ASP A 108 51.20 6.84 -3.68
CA ASP A 108 51.40 5.69 -2.80
C ASP A 108 50.54 5.84 -1.55
N PRO A 109 49.59 4.90 -1.28
CA PRO A 109 48.80 4.96 -0.08
C PRO A 109 49.57 4.86 1.23
N ALA A 110 50.71 4.15 1.25
CA ALA A 110 51.53 4.02 2.46
C ALA A 110 52.14 5.37 2.85
N GLU A 111 52.60 6.13 1.86
CA GLU A 111 53.13 7.48 2.04
C GLU A 111 52.05 8.44 2.55
N LEU A 112 50.87 8.44 1.92
CA LEU A 112 49.73 9.28 2.33
C LEU A 112 49.25 9.03 3.76
N LEU A 113 49.46 7.83 4.30
CA LEU A 113 49.01 7.42 5.64
C LEU A 113 50.12 7.49 6.69
N ALA A 114 51.38 7.63 6.31
CA ALA A 114 52.55 7.43 7.17
C ALA A 114 52.54 8.32 8.42
N ASP A 115 52.23 9.59 8.25
CA ASP A 115 52.27 10.63 9.28
C ASP A 115 50.90 11.08 9.79
N LEU A 116 49.81 10.60 9.20
CA LEU A 116 48.45 10.93 9.62
C LEU A 116 48.08 10.27 10.96
N GLY A 117 47.50 11.05 11.88
CA GLY A 117 46.87 10.54 13.09
C GLY A 117 45.58 9.75 12.80
N PRO A 118 45.04 8.99 13.78
CA PRO A 118 43.87 8.12 13.55
C PRO A 118 42.65 8.86 12.96
N ARG A 119 42.28 10.02 13.50
CA ARG A 119 41.15 10.83 12.99
C ARG A 119 41.40 11.33 11.57
N ALA A 120 42.62 11.79 11.27
CA ALA A 120 42.98 12.30 9.95
C ALA A 120 42.89 11.22 8.87
N ARG A 121 43.29 9.97 9.20
CA ARG A 121 43.13 8.82 8.30
C ARG A 121 41.65 8.57 7.96
N LEU A 122 40.75 8.68 8.93
CA LEU A 122 39.31 8.55 8.72
C LEU A 122 38.77 9.66 7.82
N THR A 123 39.18 10.92 8.06
CA THR A 123 38.77 12.09 7.27
C THR A 123 39.21 11.94 5.81
N LEU A 124 40.46 11.53 5.57
CA LEU A 124 40.97 11.29 4.22
C LEU A 124 40.24 10.13 3.54
N ALA A 125 40.04 9.01 4.23
CA ALA A 125 39.29 7.87 3.69
C ALA A 125 37.85 8.24 3.32
N ALA A 126 37.16 9.02 4.15
CA ALA A 126 35.82 9.51 3.89
C ALA A 126 35.77 10.47 2.69
N ALA A 127 36.78 11.32 2.51
CA ALA A 127 36.88 12.20 1.35
C ALA A 127 37.10 11.41 0.04
N LEU A 128 38.04 10.45 0.06
CA LEU A 128 38.37 9.58 -1.07
C LEU A 128 37.28 8.56 -1.42
N SER A 129 36.36 8.23 -0.51
CA SER A 129 35.25 7.30 -0.82
C SER A 129 33.89 7.98 -0.90
N GLY A 130 33.80 9.26 -0.53
CA GLY A 130 32.56 10.02 -0.43
C GLY A 130 32.35 10.93 -1.63
N SER A 131 32.43 12.25 -1.41
CA SER A 131 32.04 13.25 -2.40
C SER A 131 33.10 13.52 -3.48
N TRP A 132 34.40 13.36 -3.19
CA TRP A 132 35.46 13.67 -4.15
C TRP A 132 35.41 12.83 -5.43
N PRO A 133 35.20 11.49 -5.37
CA PRO A 133 35.06 10.68 -6.58
C PRO A 133 34.00 11.21 -7.54
N THR A 134 32.83 11.59 -7.04
CA THR A 134 31.74 12.12 -7.87
C THR A 134 32.09 13.51 -8.40
N MET A 135 32.58 14.41 -7.54
CA MET A 135 32.95 15.78 -7.91
C MET A 135 34.03 15.83 -9.00
N PHE A 136 34.99 14.90 -8.95
CA PHE A 136 36.10 14.83 -9.88
C PHE A 136 35.95 13.71 -10.94
N GLY A 137 34.78 13.09 -11.07
CA GLY A 137 34.48 12.11 -12.13
C GLY A 137 35.34 10.84 -12.09
N MET A 138 35.71 10.38 -10.90
CA MET A 138 36.61 9.24 -10.68
C MET A 138 35.89 7.93 -10.33
N THR A 139 34.58 7.96 -10.07
CA THR A 139 33.80 6.81 -9.52
C THR A 139 33.91 5.51 -10.32
N GLY A 140 34.12 5.58 -11.64
CA GLY A 140 34.27 4.42 -12.53
C GLY A 140 35.67 4.27 -13.15
N THR A 141 36.66 5.07 -12.74
CA THR A 141 38.00 5.01 -13.37
C THR A 141 38.82 3.86 -12.81
N ALA A 142 39.22 2.90 -13.65
CA ALA A 142 39.97 1.71 -13.22
C ALA A 142 41.25 2.04 -12.42
N VAL A 143 42.00 3.08 -12.85
CA VAL A 143 43.21 3.56 -12.15
C VAL A 143 42.86 4.06 -10.75
N TYR A 144 41.82 4.87 -10.62
CA TYR A 144 41.36 5.38 -9.33
C TYR A 144 40.88 4.27 -8.40
N LEU A 145 40.08 3.34 -8.92
CA LEU A 145 39.55 2.22 -8.14
C LEU A 145 40.67 1.30 -7.64
N SER A 146 41.72 1.11 -8.44
CA SER A 146 42.92 0.38 -8.02
C SER A 146 43.64 1.09 -6.88
N PHE A 147 43.91 2.40 -7.02
CA PHE A 147 44.49 3.23 -5.97
C PHE A 147 43.65 3.20 -4.69
N LEU A 148 42.34 3.48 -4.80
CA LEU A 148 41.43 3.54 -3.67
C LEU A 148 41.40 2.19 -2.93
N ARG A 149 41.36 1.08 -3.67
CA ARG A 149 41.40 -0.26 -3.09
C ARG A 149 42.71 -0.52 -2.35
N GLN A 150 43.86 -0.17 -2.93
CA GLN A 150 45.14 -0.29 -2.24
C GLN A 150 45.14 0.58 -0.97
N PHE A 151 44.66 1.82 -1.05
CA PHE A 151 44.55 2.72 0.09
C PHE A 151 43.70 2.16 1.23
N LEU A 152 42.55 1.57 0.90
CA LEU A 152 41.65 0.97 1.89
C LEU A 152 42.25 -0.28 2.53
N LEU A 153 42.99 -1.08 1.78
CA LEU A 153 43.69 -2.26 2.30
C LEU A 153 44.94 -1.88 3.10
N THR A 154 45.61 -0.78 2.79
CA THR A 154 46.68 -0.24 3.65
C THR A 154 46.12 0.28 4.97
N LEU A 155 44.93 0.90 4.94
CA LEU A 155 44.22 1.35 6.14
C LEU A 155 43.71 0.18 6.99
N SER A 156 43.26 -0.91 6.34
CA SER A 156 42.75 -2.12 6.99
C SER A 156 43.34 -3.37 6.32
N PRO A 157 44.54 -3.82 6.73
CA PRO A 157 45.26 -4.91 6.06
C PRO A 157 44.54 -6.26 6.07
N LYS A 158 43.68 -6.49 7.08
CA LYS A 158 42.89 -7.72 7.24
C LYS A 158 41.42 -7.33 7.50
N PRO A 159 40.68 -6.89 6.47
CA PRO A 159 39.30 -6.45 6.65
C PRO A 159 38.43 -7.65 7.05
N GLU A 160 37.60 -7.46 8.08
CA GLU A 160 36.59 -8.47 8.47
C GLU A 160 35.58 -8.69 7.33
N PRO A 161 34.97 -9.88 7.20
CA PRO A 161 34.01 -10.12 6.14
C PRO A 161 32.64 -9.47 6.42
N ALA A 162 31.94 -9.12 5.34
CA ALA A 162 30.50 -8.97 5.32
C ALA A 162 29.92 -10.21 4.61
N LEU A 163 29.40 -11.14 5.40
CA LEU A 163 29.06 -12.48 4.93
C LEU A 163 27.69 -12.44 4.23
N PRO A 164 27.56 -13.01 3.02
CA PRO A 164 26.26 -13.25 2.42
C PRO A 164 25.60 -14.42 3.16
N VAL A 165 24.56 -14.11 3.92
CA VAL A 165 23.94 -15.06 4.83
C VAL A 165 22.60 -15.60 4.33
N ALA A 166 21.93 -14.90 3.42
CA ALA A 166 20.71 -15.37 2.78
C ALA A 166 20.54 -14.79 1.36
N ARG A 167 20.08 -15.62 0.43
CA ARG A 167 19.58 -15.17 -0.88
C ARG A 167 18.16 -14.65 -0.73
N LEU A 168 17.88 -13.51 -1.35
CA LEU A 168 16.57 -12.84 -1.30
C LEU A 168 15.83 -13.05 -2.62
N VAL A 169 15.72 -12.01 -3.44
CA VAL A 169 15.25 -12.07 -4.83
C VAL A 169 16.43 -12.21 -5.79
N GLU A 170 16.17 -12.36 -7.08
CA GLU A 170 17.23 -12.47 -8.09
C GLU A 170 18.24 -11.32 -7.99
N GLY A 171 19.53 -11.67 -7.92
CA GLY A 171 20.63 -10.71 -7.81
C GLY A 171 20.79 -10.02 -6.44
N LYS A 172 19.93 -10.28 -5.44
CA LYS A 172 20.00 -9.64 -4.11
C LYS A 172 20.31 -10.64 -2.99
N VAL A 173 21.19 -10.23 -2.09
CA VAL A 173 21.59 -11.00 -0.90
C VAL A 173 21.46 -10.16 0.37
N LEU A 174 21.20 -10.84 1.48
CA LEU A 174 21.34 -10.29 2.82
C LEU A 174 22.77 -10.49 3.30
N LEU A 175 23.45 -9.38 3.62
CA LEU A 175 24.77 -9.40 4.23
C LEU A 175 24.68 -9.23 5.74
N GLU A 176 25.59 -9.90 6.46
CA GLU A 176 25.76 -9.77 7.90
C GLU A 176 27.22 -9.43 8.23
N THR A 177 27.43 -8.41 9.06
CA THR A 177 28.74 -8.06 9.63
C THR A 177 28.55 -7.46 11.04
N ALA A 178 29.62 -7.06 11.70
CA ALA A 178 29.58 -6.43 13.01
C ALA A 178 30.35 -5.10 13.03
N LEU A 179 29.81 -4.13 13.76
CA LEU A 179 30.46 -2.85 14.05
C LEU A 179 30.98 -2.85 15.51
N PRO A 180 32.16 -2.27 15.77
CA PRO A 180 32.66 -2.09 17.12
C PRO A 180 31.99 -0.88 17.81
N GLY A 181 31.74 -1.00 19.12
CA GLY A 181 31.34 0.09 19.99
C GLY A 181 29.82 0.16 20.26
N PRO A 182 29.41 0.56 21.48
CA PRO A 182 27.99 0.76 21.80
C PRO A 182 27.53 2.11 21.24
N ARG A 183 26.62 2.10 20.26
CA ARG A 183 25.95 3.28 19.62
C ARG A 183 26.65 3.85 18.38
N ALA A 184 27.06 3.01 17.45
CA ALA A 184 27.40 3.47 16.11
C ALA A 184 26.16 3.99 15.37
N THR A 185 26.26 5.19 14.80
CA THR A 185 25.27 5.73 13.84
C THR A 185 25.88 5.67 12.45
N ILE A 186 25.22 4.98 11.52
CA ILE A 186 25.71 4.83 10.14
C ILE A 186 25.40 6.11 9.37
N ARG A 187 26.44 6.76 8.82
CA ARG A 187 26.32 7.94 7.96
C ARG A 187 26.13 7.54 6.49
N ALA A 188 26.93 6.58 6.03
CA ALA A 188 26.89 6.09 4.66
C ALA A 188 27.52 4.69 4.57
N ILE A 189 27.06 3.92 3.58
CA ILE A 189 27.71 2.68 3.18
C ILE A 189 28.02 2.79 1.70
N TYR A 190 29.25 2.45 1.31
CA TYR A 190 29.69 2.42 -0.08
C TYR A 190 30.14 1.02 -0.47
N ARG A 191 29.96 0.66 -1.73
CA ARG A 191 30.42 -0.56 -2.35
C ARG A 191 31.46 -0.22 -3.40
N ILE A 192 32.54 -0.98 -3.43
CA ILE A 192 33.57 -0.92 -4.48
C ILE A 192 33.68 -2.30 -5.12
N ASP A 193 33.43 -2.36 -6.41
CA ASP A 193 33.66 -3.54 -7.24
C ASP A 193 34.20 -3.14 -8.62
N GLY A 194 34.19 -4.08 -9.58
CA GLY A 194 34.66 -3.82 -10.95
C GLY A 194 33.79 -2.83 -11.73
N ALA A 195 32.54 -2.59 -11.32
CA ALA A 195 31.65 -1.62 -11.95
C ALA A 195 31.89 -0.19 -11.45
N GLY A 196 32.42 -0.04 -10.23
CA GLY A 196 32.82 1.26 -9.68
C GLY A 196 32.65 1.38 -8.18
N LEU A 197 32.72 2.63 -7.72
CA LEU A 197 32.36 3.06 -6.37
C LEU A 197 30.91 3.57 -6.39
N SER A 198 30.03 2.92 -5.64
CA SER A 198 28.62 3.30 -5.50
C SER A 198 28.19 3.39 -4.04
N ARG A 199 27.19 4.23 -3.75
CA ARG A 199 26.57 4.29 -2.43
C ARG A 199 25.47 3.23 -2.36
N VAL A 200 25.43 2.46 -1.27
CA VAL A 200 24.33 1.52 -1.02
C VAL A 200 23.10 2.33 -0.61
N SER A 201 22.02 2.20 -1.37
CA SER A 201 20.76 2.94 -1.20
C SER A 201 19.83 2.32 -0.16
N GLU A 202 19.92 1.00 0.03
CA GLU A 202 19.08 0.21 0.89
C GLU A 202 19.38 0.53 2.37
N ALA A 203 18.31 0.63 3.16
CA ALA A 203 18.43 1.04 4.55
C ALA A 203 19.09 -0.08 5.37
N ALA A 204 20.29 0.14 5.88
CA ALA A 204 20.96 -0.81 6.75
C ALA A 204 20.31 -0.87 8.15
N ARG A 205 20.26 -2.06 8.73
CA ARG A 205 19.80 -2.26 10.11
C ARG A 205 20.97 -2.55 11.04
N LEU A 206 21.04 -1.80 12.12
CA LEU A 206 21.98 -2.04 13.21
C LEU A 206 21.25 -2.57 14.45
N ALA A 207 21.67 -3.73 14.94
CA ALA A 207 21.16 -4.31 16.18
C ALA A 207 21.69 -3.55 17.42
N PRO A 208 21.03 -3.68 18.58
CA PRO A 208 21.61 -3.29 19.86
C PRO A 208 22.98 -3.95 20.07
N ALA A 209 23.84 -3.30 20.84
CA ALA A 209 25.15 -3.85 21.17
C ALA A 209 25.01 -5.11 22.03
N ASP A 210 25.79 -6.14 21.71
CA ASP A 210 25.91 -7.34 22.52
C ASP A 210 26.73 -7.08 23.80
N ARG A 211 26.92 -8.13 24.62
CA ARG A 211 27.71 -8.04 25.87
C ARG A 211 29.18 -7.64 25.63
N ALA A 212 29.70 -7.84 24.42
CA ALA A 212 31.05 -7.45 24.02
C ALA A 212 31.08 -6.04 23.38
N GLY A 213 29.95 -5.32 23.37
CA GLY A 213 29.83 -4.00 22.77
C GLY A 213 29.83 -4.02 21.24
N ARG A 214 29.64 -5.17 20.58
CA ARG A 214 29.55 -5.28 19.12
C ARG A 214 28.09 -5.15 18.67
N GLN A 215 27.87 -4.39 17.60
CA GLN A 215 26.55 -4.23 17.00
C GLN A 215 26.46 -4.99 15.69
N GLN A 216 25.50 -5.91 15.59
CA GLN A 216 25.30 -6.66 14.36
C GLN A 216 24.64 -5.79 13.29
N LEU A 217 25.28 -5.69 12.12
CA LEU A 217 24.82 -4.94 10.96
C LEU A 217 24.26 -5.90 9.90
N HIS A 218 23.03 -5.63 9.47
CA HIS A 218 22.36 -6.29 8.36
C HIS A 218 22.14 -5.29 7.23
N LEU A 219 22.42 -5.68 5.99
CA LEU A 219 22.10 -4.87 4.82
C LEU A 219 21.69 -5.74 3.63
N VAL A 220 20.77 -5.22 2.81
CA VAL A 220 20.49 -5.80 1.49
C VAL A 220 21.49 -5.20 0.51
N ALA A 221 22.10 -6.05 -0.32
CA ALA A 221 23.04 -5.63 -1.34
C ALA A 221 22.93 -6.54 -2.58
N ASP A 222 23.48 -6.09 -3.70
CA ASP A 222 23.63 -6.95 -4.87
C ASP A 222 24.58 -8.12 -4.57
N GLU A 223 24.38 -9.24 -5.23
CA GLU A 223 25.29 -10.38 -5.14
C GLU A 223 26.70 -9.98 -5.61
N ALA A 224 27.71 -10.61 -5.03
CA ALA A 224 29.08 -10.40 -5.47
C ALA A 224 29.27 -11.05 -6.85
N PRO A 225 30.03 -10.42 -7.78
CA PRO A 225 30.36 -11.05 -9.06
C PRO A 225 31.16 -12.34 -8.85
N ALA A 226 31.16 -13.24 -9.83
CA ALA A 226 31.84 -14.54 -9.73
C ALA A 226 33.38 -14.46 -9.62
N SER A 227 33.96 -13.31 -9.95
CA SER A 227 35.40 -13.05 -9.89
C SER A 227 35.70 -11.62 -9.43
N GLY A 228 36.82 -11.45 -8.74
CA GLY A 228 37.26 -10.17 -8.17
C GLY A 228 36.69 -9.93 -6.77
N SER A 229 37.36 -9.14 -5.94
CA SER A 229 36.88 -8.87 -4.58
C SER A 229 36.04 -7.60 -4.50
N VAL A 230 34.94 -7.67 -3.77
CA VAL A 230 34.11 -6.50 -3.46
C VAL A 230 34.46 -6.00 -2.07
N LEU A 231 34.66 -4.69 -1.94
CA LEU A 231 34.81 -4.04 -0.65
C LEU A 231 33.54 -3.28 -0.29
N LEU A 232 33.16 -3.36 0.98
CA LEU A 232 32.08 -2.61 1.57
C LEU A 232 32.67 -1.64 2.60
N LEU A 233 32.36 -0.37 2.47
CA LEU A 233 32.85 0.71 3.32
C LEU A 233 31.71 1.20 4.20
N VAL A 234 31.83 1.02 5.51
CA VAL A 234 30.83 1.48 6.47
C VAL A 234 31.38 2.71 7.17
N GLN A 235 30.79 3.86 6.86
CA GLN A 235 31.11 5.13 7.51
C GLN A 235 30.10 5.38 8.63
N THR A 236 30.61 5.57 9.84
CA THR A 236 29.83 6.02 10.99
C THR A 236 30.22 7.45 11.37
N GLU A 237 29.61 8.02 12.41
CA GLU A 237 30.01 9.33 12.95
C GLU A 237 31.44 9.34 13.50
N THR A 238 31.94 8.20 13.99
CA THR A 238 33.21 8.12 14.74
C THR A 238 34.21 7.12 14.16
N SER A 239 33.82 6.32 13.17
CA SER A 239 34.65 5.26 12.59
C SER A 239 34.43 5.06 11.08
N PHE A 240 35.42 4.46 10.45
CA PHE A 240 35.40 4.08 9.03
C PHE A 240 35.90 2.63 8.94
N LEU A 241 35.06 1.75 8.42
CA LEU A 241 35.32 0.31 8.42
C LEU A 241 35.36 -0.22 7.01
N VAL A 242 36.40 -0.97 6.71
CA VAL A 242 36.52 -1.73 5.46
C VAL A 242 36.09 -3.17 5.73
N ARG A 243 35.21 -3.68 4.88
CA ARG A 243 34.76 -5.08 4.89
C ARG A 243 34.97 -5.69 3.52
N VAL A 244 35.20 -6.99 3.48
CA VAL A 244 35.27 -7.77 2.23
C VAL A 244 34.00 -8.60 2.08
N ILE A 245 33.40 -8.60 0.89
CA ILE A 245 32.32 -9.54 0.55
C ILE A 245 32.95 -10.75 -0.16
N PRO A 246 32.81 -11.97 0.37
CA PRO A 246 33.36 -13.17 -0.24
C PRO A 246 32.71 -13.49 -1.60
N VAL A 247 33.55 -13.77 -2.59
CA VAL A 247 33.20 -13.95 -4.02
C VAL A 247 32.58 -15.33 -4.32
N ARG A 248 32.78 -16.31 -3.44
CA ARG A 248 32.40 -17.73 -3.66
C ARG A 248 31.58 -18.34 -2.54
N GLN A 249 31.08 -17.53 -1.61
CA GLN A 249 30.27 -18.05 -0.51
C GLN A 249 28.81 -18.11 -0.93
N ALA A 250 28.32 -19.32 -1.22
CA ALA A 250 26.92 -19.54 -1.52
C ALA A 250 26.05 -19.20 -0.30
N ALA A 251 25.14 -18.24 -0.45
CA ALA A 251 24.14 -17.96 0.55
C ALA A 251 22.99 -18.99 0.46
N PRO A 252 22.53 -19.57 1.58
CA PRO A 252 21.32 -20.39 1.59
C PRO A 252 20.08 -19.53 1.26
N SER A 253 18.94 -20.16 1.02
CA SER A 253 17.67 -19.43 0.90
C SER A 253 17.34 -18.69 2.21
N LEU A 254 16.61 -17.56 2.11
CA LEU A 254 16.15 -16.81 3.27
C LEU A 254 15.42 -17.70 4.28
N GLY A 255 14.53 -18.59 3.83
CA GLY A 255 13.81 -19.51 4.70
C GLY A 255 14.75 -20.45 5.49
N ARG A 256 15.77 -21.00 4.84
CA ARG A 256 16.76 -21.88 5.49
C ARG A 256 17.64 -21.12 6.49
N TRP A 257 18.03 -19.89 6.16
CA TRP A 257 18.80 -19.05 7.07
C TRP A 257 17.99 -18.55 8.28
N TRP A 258 16.70 -18.27 8.06
CA TRP A 258 15.79 -17.78 9.10
C TRP A 258 15.37 -18.89 10.07
N ALA A 259 15.34 -20.14 9.61
CA ALA A 259 15.08 -21.30 10.46
C ALA A 259 16.05 -21.34 11.66
N GLY A 260 15.52 -21.44 12.87
CA GLY A 260 16.30 -21.41 14.11
C GLY A 260 16.68 -20.03 14.65
N LYS A 261 16.40 -18.93 13.92
CA LYS A 261 16.63 -17.53 14.37
C LYS A 261 15.35 -16.79 14.75
N ALA A 262 14.20 -17.41 14.53
CA ALA A 262 12.90 -16.74 14.50
C ALA A 262 12.41 -16.22 15.87
N SER A 263 12.80 -16.82 16.99
CA SER A 263 12.18 -16.54 18.30
C SER A 263 12.73 -15.32 19.04
N GLY A 264 13.87 -14.74 18.62
CA GLY A 264 14.55 -13.67 19.36
C GLY A 264 14.88 -12.39 18.58
N ARG A 265 14.47 -12.28 17.31
CA ARG A 265 14.93 -11.21 16.40
C ARG A 265 13.78 -10.44 15.74
N ASP A 266 12.79 -10.02 16.52
CA ASP A 266 11.58 -9.31 16.03
C ASP A 266 11.93 -8.08 15.17
N GLY A 267 12.85 -7.23 15.64
CA GLY A 267 13.25 -6.04 14.88
C GLY A 267 13.92 -6.36 13.55
N LEU A 268 14.66 -7.48 13.46
CA LEU A 268 15.25 -7.93 12.20
C LEU A 268 14.17 -8.44 11.24
N ARG A 269 13.17 -9.16 11.76
CA ARG A 269 12.04 -9.64 10.97
C ARG A 269 11.28 -8.48 10.35
N SER A 270 10.89 -7.50 11.16
CA SER A 270 10.12 -6.34 10.70
C SER A 270 10.89 -5.56 9.63
N TRP A 271 12.19 -5.31 9.86
CA TRP A 271 13.02 -4.64 8.86
C TRP A 271 13.16 -5.46 7.57
N LEU A 272 13.36 -6.78 7.65
CA LEU A 272 13.44 -7.64 6.47
C LEU A 272 12.15 -7.62 5.66
N VAL A 273 10.99 -7.68 6.32
CA VAL A 273 9.68 -7.59 5.65
C VAL A 273 9.56 -6.26 4.88
N GLU A 274 9.95 -5.16 5.51
CA GLU A 274 9.94 -3.82 4.88
C GLU A 274 10.93 -3.75 3.70
N GLN A 275 12.16 -4.23 3.85
CA GLN A 275 13.15 -4.21 2.76
C GLN A 275 12.72 -5.08 1.58
N LEU A 276 12.33 -6.33 1.83
CA LEU A 276 11.93 -7.28 0.79
C LEU A 276 10.76 -6.76 -0.04
N SER A 277 9.78 -6.14 0.61
CA SER A 277 8.62 -5.57 -0.07
C SER A 277 8.96 -4.37 -0.95
N GLY A 278 10.05 -3.66 -0.64
CA GLY A 278 10.55 -2.55 -1.46
C GLY A 278 11.41 -2.98 -2.65
N LEU A 279 11.82 -4.26 -2.75
CA LEU A 279 12.68 -4.73 -3.83
C LEU A 279 11.89 -5.05 -5.11
N SER A 280 10.81 -5.83 -5.00
CA SER A 280 9.97 -6.26 -6.12
C SER A 280 8.71 -6.98 -5.61
N GLU A 281 7.78 -7.32 -6.50
CA GLU A 281 6.63 -8.16 -6.16
C GLU A 281 7.04 -9.56 -5.68
N GLN A 282 8.09 -10.15 -6.28
CA GLN A 282 8.67 -11.40 -5.79
C GLN A 282 9.19 -11.23 -4.36
N GLY A 283 9.79 -10.09 -4.03
CA GLY A 283 10.25 -9.76 -2.69
C GLY A 283 9.09 -9.63 -1.70
N ARG A 284 7.99 -8.98 -2.11
CA ARG A 284 6.74 -8.90 -1.33
C ARG A 284 6.18 -10.30 -1.01
N LEU A 285 6.12 -11.19 -2.01
CA LEU A 285 5.68 -12.58 -1.81
C LEU A 285 6.61 -13.37 -0.89
N LEU A 286 7.93 -13.20 -1.04
CA LEU A 286 8.93 -13.83 -0.16
C LEU A 286 8.78 -13.35 1.30
N ALA A 287 8.45 -12.06 1.52
CA ALA A 287 8.17 -11.51 2.85
C ALA A 287 6.92 -12.15 3.48
N ILE A 288 5.87 -12.40 2.69
CA ILE A 288 4.66 -13.09 3.14
C ILE A 288 4.99 -14.55 3.48
N GLU A 289 5.66 -15.27 2.57
CA GLU A 289 6.06 -16.66 2.75
C GLU A 289 6.90 -16.87 4.01
N MET A 290 7.93 -16.02 4.21
CA MET A 290 8.78 -16.05 5.40
C MET A 290 7.95 -15.92 6.68
N GLN A 291 6.95 -15.03 6.67
CA GLN A 291 6.13 -14.82 7.85
C GLN A 291 5.20 -16.00 8.15
N ARG A 292 4.63 -16.64 7.12
CA ARG A 292 3.73 -17.80 7.25
C ARG A 292 4.44 -19.09 7.63
N ARG A 293 5.66 -19.31 7.13
CA ARG A 293 6.44 -20.52 7.45
C ARG A 293 6.95 -20.54 8.89
N LEU A 294 7.30 -19.37 9.42
CA LEU A 294 7.83 -19.20 10.77
C LEU A 294 7.06 -18.05 11.46
N PRO A 295 5.79 -18.28 11.84
CA PRO A 295 5.00 -17.27 12.54
C PRO A 295 5.59 -17.02 13.92
N LEU A 296 5.51 -15.77 14.37
CA LEU A 296 5.88 -15.42 15.75
C LEU A 296 4.76 -15.86 16.70
N ALA A 297 5.11 -16.22 17.93
CA ALA A 297 4.11 -16.47 18.96
C ALA A 297 3.30 -15.19 19.21
N ALA A 298 1.97 -15.32 19.25
CA ALA A 298 1.09 -14.24 19.69
C ALA A 298 1.41 -13.87 21.15
N GLN A 299 1.33 -12.59 21.46
CA GLN A 299 1.60 -12.04 22.79
C GLN A 299 0.41 -11.19 23.19
N ASN A 300 -0.23 -11.56 24.30
CA ASN A 300 -1.28 -10.79 24.93
C ASN A 300 -0.94 -10.62 26.42
N VAL A 301 -1.59 -9.65 27.06
CA VAL A 301 -1.42 -9.38 28.48
C VAL A 301 -2.74 -9.68 29.15
N ARG A 302 -2.78 -10.79 29.91
CA ARG A 302 -3.92 -11.15 30.75
C ARG A 302 -3.44 -11.15 32.20
N ARG A 303 -3.97 -10.23 32.99
CA ARG A 303 -3.66 -10.06 34.42
C ARG A 303 -4.95 -10.08 35.24
N ASN A 304 -4.80 -10.14 36.56
CA ASN A 304 -5.91 -10.00 37.51
C ASN A 304 -6.57 -8.62 37.37
N ASP A 305 -7.73 -8.43 37.99
CA ASP A 305 -8.63 -7.33 37.65
C ASP A 305 -8.09 -5.92 37.81
N ASP A 306 -7.08 -5.75 38.68
CA ASP A 306 -6.48 -4.47 39.07
C ASP A 306 -5.24 -4.08 38.23
N LEU A 307 -4.83 -4.92 37.26
CA LEU A 307 -3.67 -4.64 36.42
C LEU A 307 -4.03 -4.49 34.94
N PRO A 308 -3.31 -3.64 34.19
CA PRO A 308 -3.56 -3.47 32.77
C PRO A 308 -3.50 -4.79 32.01
N SER A 309 -4.56 -5.07 31.26
CA SER A 309 -4.70 -6.25 30.39
C SER A 309 -5.03 -5.78 28.99
N ALA A 310 -4.48 -6.43 27.97
CA ALA A 310 -4.69 -6.01 26.59
C ALA A 310 -4.41 -7.12 25.59
N GLU A 311 -5.05 -7.03 24.43
CA GLU A 311 -4.87 -7.94 23.32
C GLU A 311 -5.04 -7.19 22.00
N LEU A 312 -4.25 -7.60 20.99
CA LEU A 312 -4.48 -7.22 19.60
C LEU A 312 -5.14 -8.40 18.88
N ASP A 313 -6.38 -8.22 18.45
CA ASP A 313 -7.10 -9.22 17.65
C ASP A 313 -7.03 -8.89 16.14
N LEU A 314 -6.68 -7.65 15.78
CA LEU A 314 -6.65 -7.16 14.40
C LEU A 314 -5.40 -6.33 14.10
N ALA A 315 -4.73 -6.65 13.00
CA ALA A 315 -3.62 -5.88 12.45
C ALA A 315 -3.53 -6.09 10.93
N LEU A 316 -4.26 -5.29 10.16
CA LEU A 316 -4.40 -5.44 8.71
C LEU A 316 -3.55 -4.39 8.01
N CYS A 317 -2.59 -4.84 7.18
CA CYS A 317 -1.68 -3.95 6.48
C CYS A 317 -1.96 -3.95 4.98
N ASN A 318 -2.12 -2.77 4.38
CA ASN A 318 -2.21 -2.58 2.94
C ASN A 318 -1.58 -1.23 2.54
N ALA A 319 -1.82 -0.77 1.30
CA ALA A 319 -1.26 0.49 0.79
C ALA A 319 -1.67 1.73 1.61
N SER A 320 -2.81 1.72 2.30
CA SER A 320 -3.23 2.86 3.14
C SER A 320 -2.49 2.91 4.49
N GLY A 321 -1.84 1.82 4.91
CA GLY A 321 -1.13 1.70 6.17
C GLY A 321 -1.57 0.48 6.97
N LEU A 322 -1.55 0.60 8.31
CA LEU A 322 -1.90 -0.47 9.23
C LEU A 322 -3.16 -0.13 10.01
N LEU A 323 -4.24 -0.89 9.81
CA LEU A 323 -5.40 -0.89 10.68
C LEU A 323 -5.13 -1.83 11.85
N LEU A 324 -5.08 -1.30 13.06
CA LEU A 324 -4.97 -2.04 14.31
C LEU A 324 -6.32 -2.08 15.01
N GLY A 325 -6.61 -3.20 15.66
CA GLY A 325 -7.77 -3.36 16.52
C GLY A 325 -7.48 -4.33 17.65
N GLY A 326 -8.22 -4.15 18.74
CA GLY A 326 -8.05 -4.96 19.93
C GLY A 326 -8.87 -4.43 21.09
N TRP A 327 -8.49 -4.87 22.29
CA TRP A 327 -9.08 -4.39 23.53
C TRP A 327 -8.01 -4.18 24.60
N TYR A 328 -8.28 -3.28 25.53
CA TYR A 328 -7.49 -3.10 26.74
C TYR A 328 -8.38 -2.77 27.95
N ARG A 329 -7.90 -3.13 29.13
CA ARG A 329 -8.42 -2.74 30.45
C ARG A 329 -7.34 -1.90 31.12
N ASP A 330 -7.74 -0.74 31.61
CA ASP A 330 -6.87 0.20 32.33
C ASP A 330 -7.69 0.90 33.44
N PRO A 331 -8.10 0.17 34.50
CA PRO A 331 -9.02 0.69 35.51
C PRO A 331 -8.48 1.92 36.25
N ASP A 332 -7.17 1.97 36.49
CA ASP A 332 -6.53 3.03 37.26
C ASP A 332 -5.83 4.09 36.38
N GLY A 333 -6.05 4.05 35.06
CA GLY A 333 -5.44 5.01 34.13
C GLY A 333 -3.90 4.94 34.13
N MET A 334 -3.33 3.74 34.21
CA MET A 334 -1.89 3.49 34.23
C MET A 334 -1.23 3.59 32.86
N VAL A 335 -1.98 3.49 31.75
CA VAL A 335 -1.42 3.57 30.40
C VAL A 335 -0.96 4.99 30.11
N GLU A 336 0.33 5.14 29.80
CA GLU A 336 0.94 6.42 29.40
C GLU A 336 1.02 6.53 27.87
N GLN A 337 1.51 5.48 27.20
CA GLN A 337 1.68 5.45 25.75
C GLN A 337 1.34 4.09 25.17
N VAL A 338 0.86 4.11 23.93
CA VAL A 338 0.76 2.93 23.06
C VAL A 338 1.65 3.19 21.86
N LEU A 339 2.68 2.36 21.69
CA LEU A 339 3.81 2.54 20.80
C LEU A 339 3.84 1.40 19.78
N LEU A 340 3.73 1.74 18.51
CA LEU A 340 3.84 0.79 17.41
C LEU A 340 5.27 0.74 16.89
N HIS A 341 5.89 -0.45 16.94
CA HIS A 341 7.26 -0.65 16.49
C HIS A 341 7.33 -0.96 14.99
N ARG A 342 8.34 -0.41 14.33
CA ARG A 342 8.71 -0.68 12.93
C ARG A 342 10.00 -1.49 12.84
N GLY A 343 10.39 -1.86 11.61
CA GLY A 343 11.68 -2.49 11.35
C GLY A 343 12.88 -1.62 11.75
N ASP A 344 12.78 -0.33 11.52
CA ASP A 344 13.76 0.70 11.88
C ASP A 344 13.09 1.97 12.43
N GLY A 345 13.89 2.83 13.05
CA GLY A 345 13.43 4.12 13.59
C GLY A 345 12.78 4.07 14.97
N ALA A 346 12.32 5.24 15.44
CA ALA A 346 11.61 5.38 16.69
C ALA A 346 10.19 4.79 16.59
N PRO A 347 9.66 4.15 17.64
CA PRO A 347 8.29 3.65 17.62
C PRO A 347 7.30 4.81 17.50
N THR A 348 6.18 4.56 16.82
CA THR A 348 5.15 5.57 16.56
C THR A 348 4.09 5.53 17.68
N PRO A 349 3.84 6.63 18.40
CA PRO A 349 2.74 6.70 19.35
C PRO A 349 1.39 6.71 18.62
N ILE A 350 0.47 5.86 19.08
CA ILE A 350 -0.85 5.67 18.47
C ILE A 350 -2.02 5.90 19.42
N LEU A 351 -1.77 6.20 20.70
CA LEU A 351 -2.81 6.35 21.71
C LEU A 351 -3.89 7.37 21.30
N ASP A 352 -3.47 8.51 20.72
CA ASP A 352 -4.37 9.58 20.26
C ASP A 352 -5.10 9.27 18.95
N ARG A 353 -4.67 8.22 18.24
CA ARG A 353 -5.28 7.75 16.98
C ARG A 353 -6.34 6.67 17.20
N MET A 354 -6.42 6.14 18.42
CA MET A 354 -7.35 5.06 18.75
C MET A 354 -8.77 5.59 18.88
N GLU A 355 -9.65 5.12 18.00
CA GLU A 355 -11.10 5.19 18.17
C GLU A 355 -11.49 4.20 19.26
N ARG A 356 -12.03 4.68 20.39
CA ARG A 356 -12.30 3.87 21.58
C ARG A 356 -13.80 3.72 21.79
N PHE A 357 -14.23 2.52 22.14
CA PHE A 357 -15.64 2.23 22.43
C PHE A 357 -15.77 1.12 23.47
N SER A 358 -16.84 1.19 24.25
CA SER A 358 -17.08 0.26 25.35
C SER A 358 -17.27 -1.17 24.85
N ALA A 359 -16.67 -2.12 25.57
CA ALA A 359 -16.81 -3.55 25.31
C ALA A 359 -16.94 -4.31 26.63
N VAL A 360 -17.48 -5.53 26.53
CA VAL A 360 -17.58 -6.46 27.65
C VAL A 360 -16.88 -7.74 27.25
N LEU A 361 -15.92 -8.17 28.06
CA LEU A 361 -15.16 -9.40 27.85
C LEU A 361 -15.63 -10.49 28.81
N PRO A 362 -15.56 -11.77 28.41
CA PRO A 362 -15.74 -12.87 29.36
C PRO A 362 -14.58 -12.86 30.36
N GLY A 363 -14.92 -12.96 31.65
CA GLY A 363 -13.97 -13.13 32.75
C GLY A 363 -13.34 -14.52 32.75
N ALA A 364 -12.32 -14.72 33.60
CA ALA A 364 -11.52 -15.96 33.63
C ALA A 364 -12.35 -17.24 33.86
N ASN A 365 -13.47 -17.13 34.57
CA ASN A 365 -14.37 -18.24 34.90
C ASN A 365 -15.47 -18.46 33.84
N GLY A 366 -15.49 -17.68 32.75
CA GLY A 366 -16.50 -17.73 31.69
C GLY A 366 -17.88 -17.18 32.05
N VAL A 367 -18.18 -17.00 33.35
CA VAL A 367 -19.44 -16.46 33.87
C VAL A 367 -19.36 -14.94 34.06
N ASP A 368 -18.23 -14.44 34.56
CA ASP A 368 -18.06 -13.03 34.86
C ASP A 368 -17.93 -12.19 33.59
N ARG A 369 -18.34 -10.91 33.67
CA ARG A 369 -18.27 -9.94 32.58
C ARG A 369 -17.40 -8.78 32.99
N LEU A 370 -16.26 -8.63 32.33
CA LEU A 370 -15.29 -7.57 32.61
C LEU A 370 -15.50 -6.41 31.64
N ALA A 371 -15.64 -5.20 32.19
CA ALA A 371 -15.62 -3.99 31.40
C ALA A 371 -14.23 -3.80 30.77
N ALA A 372 -14.22 -3.52 29.47
CA ALA A 372 -13.02 -3.27 28.69
C ALA A 372 -13.27 -2.16 27.66
N THR A 373 -12.18 -1.60 27.15
CA THR A 373 -12.21 -0.65 26.04
C THR A 373 -11.75 -1.37 24.78
N ARG A 374 -12.63 -1.52 23.79
CA ARG A 374 -12.21 -1.90 22.43
C ARG A 374 -11.69 -0.67 21.71
N PHE A 375 -10.83 -0.90 20.74
CA PHE A 375 -10.33 0.16 19.89
C PHE A 375 -10.09 -0.27 18.44
N ALA A 376 -10.08 0.71 17.56
CA ALA A 376 -9.54 0.62 16.20
C ALA A 376 -8.67 1.84 15.91
N ALA A 377 -7.56 1.67 15.19
CA ALA A 377 -6.65 2.76 14.84
C ALA A 377 -6.03 2.51 13.47
N LEU A 378 -6.14 3.47 12.55
CA LEU A 378 -5.36 3.47 11.33
C LEU A 378 -4.06 4.23 11.56
N VAL A 379 -2.94 3.61 11.19
CA VAL A 379 -1.61 4.24 11.14
C VAL A 379 -1.21 4.40 9.67
N PRO A 380 -1.44 5.60 9.08
CA PRO A 380 -1.18 5.83 7.67
C PRO A 380 0.29 5.66 7.32
N GLY A 381 0.57 5.10 6.13
CA GLY A 381 1.94 4.94 5.62
C GLY A 381 2.82 3.96 6.43
N PHE A 382 2.23 3.22 7.38
CA PHE A 382 2.96 2.22 8.14
C PHE A 382 3.67 1.24 7.20
N ALA A 383 4.96 1.00 7.48
CA ALA A 383 5.80 0.07 6.73
C ALA A 383 5.82 0.31 5.20
N LYS A 384 5.44 1.51 4.71
CA LYS A 384 5.28 1.82 3.28
C LYS A 384 4.40 0.78 2.54
N GLY A 385 3.41 0.21 3.22
CA GLY A 385 2.50 -0.80 2.65
C GLY A 385 3.08 -2.22 2.55
N ALA A 386 4.25 -2.48 3.16
CA ALA A 386 4.78 -3.83 3.30
C ALA A 386 3.81 -4.71 4.13
N PRO A 387 3.61 -5.99 3.79
CA PRO A 387 2.62 -6.86 4.43
C PRO A 387 3.13 -7.35 5.78
N VAL A 388 3.18 -6.49 6.79
CA VAL A 388 3.56 -6.84 8.17
C VAL A 388 2.40 -7.56 8.84
N LEU A 389 2.48 -8.88 8.94
CA LEU A 389 1.35 -9.72 9.38
C LEU A 389 1.26 -9.90 10.90
N GLN A 390 2.30 -9.52 11.64
CA GLN A 390 2.36 -9.63 13.10
C GLN A 390 3.15 -8.45 13.69
N PRO A 391 2.64 -7.22 13.60
CA PRO A 391 3.33 -6.04 14.11
C PRO A 391 3.49 -6.13 15.64
N ARG A 392 4.54 -5.48 16.15
CA ARG A 392 4.81 -5.41 17.59
C ARG A 392 4.28 -4.09 18.13
N CYS A 393 3.43 -4.17 19.15
CA CYS A 393 2.94 -3.03 19.89
C CYS A 393 3.49 -3.09 21.32
N GLU A 394 3.78 -1.92 21.89
CA GLU A 394 4.22 -1.73 23.27
C GLU A 394 3.24 -0.81 23.98
N ILE A 395 2.74 -1.23 25.12
CA ILE A 395 2.00 -0.38 26.06
C ILE A 395 2.98 0.01 27.16
N ARG A 396 3.27 1.30 27.28
CA ARG A 396 4.10 1.85 28.36
C ARG A 396 3.20 2.38 29.46
N LEU A 397 3.47 1.95 30.68
CA LEU A 397 2.77 2.39 31.87
C LEU A 397 3.49 3.57 32.52
N LYS A 398 2.75 4.39 33.27
CA LYS A 398 3.28 5.52 34.06
C LYS A 398 4.36 5.12 35.07
N SER A 399 4.42 3.84 35.45
CA SER A 399 5.49 3.28 36.30
C SER A 399 6.82 3.08 35.57
N GLY A 400 6.86 3.24 34.24
CA GLY A 400 7.99 2.87 33.37
C GLY A 400 7.95 1.42 32.88
N THR A 401 6.99 0.61 33.34
CA THR A 401 6.84 -0.78 32.89
C THR A 401 6.38 -0.83 31.43
N SER A 402 6.96 -1.74 30.65
CA SER A 402 6.57 -1.97 29.24
C SER A 402 5.91 -3.33 29.07
N LEU A 403 4.73 -3.34 28.45
CA LEU A 403 3.97 -4.54 28.10
C LEU A 403 3.96 -4.68 26.58
N PHE A 404 4.20 -5.89 26.05
CA PHE A 404 4.27 -6.11 24.61
C PHE A 404 3.07 -6.93 24.12
N LEU A 405 2.50 -6.49 23.01
CA LEU A 405 1.41 -7.15 22.32
C LEU A 405 1.83 -7.54 20.91
N ARG A 406 1.36 -8.71 20.49
CA ARG A 406 1.50 -9.22 19.13
C ARG A 406 0.27 -10.05 18.77
N PRO A 407 -0.40 -9.73 17.65
CA PRO A 407 -1.54 -10.52 17.21
C PRO A 407 -1.09 -11.90 16.68
N ALA A 408 -2.06 -12.81 16.57
CA ALA A 408 -1.90 -13.98 15.72
C ALA A 408 -1.61 -13.57 14.26
N LEU A 409 -1.16 -14.51 13.43
CA LEU A 409 -0.88 -14.24 12.02
C LEU A 409 -2.11 -13.69 11.29
N GLN A 410 -1.96 -12.52 10.66
CA GLN A 410 -3.05 -11.80 10.01
C GLN A 410 -3.11 -12.11 8.49
N PRO A 411 -4.27 -11.95 7.83
CA PRO A 411 -4.38 -12.14 6.40
C PRO A 411 -3.67 -11.03 5.62
N HIS A 412 -3.36 -11.31 4.36
CA HIS A 412 -2.73 -10.37 3.43
C HIS A 412 -3.49 -10.21 2.12
N ASP A 413 -4.43 -11.12 1.82
CA ASP A 413 -5.27 -11.02 0.64
C ASP A 413 -6.31 -9.90 0.83
N PRO A 414 -6.54 -9.05 -0.19
CA PRO A 414 -7.43 -7.90 -0.07
C PRO A 414 -8.86 -8.23 0.33
N ALA A 415 -9.40 -9.38 -0.08
CA ALA A 415 -10.76 -9.80 0.26
C ALA A 415 -10.91 -10.10 1.75
N SER A 416 -9.97 -10.85 2.35
CA SER A 416 -9.97 -11.12 3.79
C SER A 416 -9.63 -9.87 4.61
N ILE A 417 -8.74 -8.99 4.11
CA ILE A 417 -8.50 -7.69 4.75
C ILE A 417 -9.81 -6.89 4.80
N ARG A 418 -10.52 -6.75 3.67
CA ARG A 418 -11.82 -6.06 3.61
C ARG A 418 -12.81 -6.65 4.60
N ALA A 419 -12.98 -7.98 4.61
CA ALA A 419 -13.92 -8.65 5.52
C ALA A 419 -13.59 -8.40 7.00
N ARG A 420 -12.31 -8.47 7.38
CA ARG A 420 -11.89 -8.22 8.77
C ARG A 420 -11.93 -6.74 9.15
N ALA A 421 -11.66 -5.82 8.22
CA ALA A 421 -11.80 -4.38 8.44
C ALA A 421 -13.27 -4.00 8.72
N LEU A 422 -14.22 -4.59 7.99
CA LEU A 422 -15.65 -4.39 8.24
C LEU A 422 -16.11 -4.93 9.61
N ALA A 423 -15.39 -5.88 10.19
CA ALA A 423 -15.65 -6.39 11.53
C ALA A 423 -14.89 -5.64 12.65
N ALA A 424 -14.05 -4.66 12.32
CA ALA A 424 -13.18 -3.99 13.29
C ALA A 424 -13.95 -3.10 14.30
N ILE A 425 -15.03 -2.46 13.85
CA ILE A 425 -15.87 -1.58 14.67
C ILE A 425 -17.31 -2.06 14.57
N PRO A 426 -17.98 -2.42 15.69
CA PRO A 426 -19.38 -2.83 15.63
C PRO A 426 -20.30 -1.72 15.08
N PRO A 427 -21.34 -2.07 14.30
CA PRO A 427 -22.23 -1.10 13.65
C PRO A 427 -22.82 -0.03 14.57
N GLN A 428 -23.10 -0.35 15.83
CA GLN A 428 -23.70 0.58 16.80
C GLN A 428 -22.73 1.65 17.32
N HIS A 429 -21.42 1.44 17.21
CA HIS A 429 -20.40 2.40 17.63
C HIS A 429 -19.87 3.24 16.47
N LEU A 430 -20.25 2.89 15.24
CA LEU A 430 -19.72 3.51 14.04
C LEU A 430 -20.24 4.95 13.88
N THR A 431 -19.32 5.86 13.59
CA THR A 431 -19.60 7.27 13.28
C THR A 431 -18.97 7.64 11.94
N ALA A 432 -19.44 8.73 11.32
CA ALA A 432 -18.88 9.22 10.06
C ALA A 432 -17.38 9.57 10.17
N SER A 433 -16.96 10.15 11.29
CA SER A 433 -15.55 10.47 11.56
C SER A 433 -14.69 9.21 11.70
N MET A 434 -15.18 8.20 12.43
CA MET A 434 -14.49 6.90 12.53
C MET A 434 -14.35 6.24 11.15
N LEU A 435 -15.42 6.22 10.35
CA LEU A 435 -15.38 5.68 8.98
C LEU A 435 -14.30 6.38 8.16
N GLU A 436 -14.32 7.70 8.10
CA GLU A 436 -13.39 8.50 7.31
C GLU A 436 -11.92 8.31 7.73
N ARG A 437 -11.65 8.36 9.04
CA ARG A 437 -10.27 8.33 9.57
C ARG A 437 -9.67 6.94 9.66
N THR A 438 -10.51 5.89 9.71
CA THR A 438 -10.02 4.52 9.99
C THR A 438 -10.37 3.50 8.93
N LEU A 439 -11.66 3.28 8.62
CA LEU A 439 -12.09 2.16 7.78
C LEU A 439 -12.03 2.49 6.28
N ALA A 440 -12.54 3.65 5.87
CA ALA A 440 -12.69 4.02 4.47
C ALA A 440 -11.37 3.98 3.67
N PRO A 441 -10.22 4.47 4.17
CA PRO A 441 -8.96 4.37 3.44
C PRO A 441 -8.52 2.93 3.19
N VAL A 442 -8.73 2.06 4.19
CA VAL A 442 -8.36 0.64 4.13
C VAL A 442 -9.25 -0.10 3.13
N LEU A 443 -10.56 0.15 3.19
CA LEU A 443 -11.55 -0.46 2.29
C LEU A 443 -11.34 -0.01 0.84
N ALA A 444 -11.11 1.29 0.61
CA ALA A 444 -10.82 1.83 -0.72
C ALA A 444 -9.56 1.19 -1.33
N ALA A 445 -8.46 1.11 -0.57
CA ALA A 445 -7.24 0.44 -1.04
C ALA A 445 -7.45 -1.04 -1.35
N CYS A 446 -8.34 -1.73 -0.61
CA CYS A 446 -8.70 -3.12 -0.92
C CYS A 446 -9.48 -3.22 -2.23
N GLN A 447 -10.47 -2.36 -2.46
CA GLN A 447 -11.26 -2.36 -3.70
C GLN A 447 -10.39 -2.05 -4.92
N GLU A 448 -9.50 -1.06 -4.81
CA GLU A 448 -8.55 -0.73 -5.88
C GLU A 448 -7.62 -1.91 -6.21
N THR A 449 -7.07 -2.56 -5.18
CA THR A 449 -6.20 -3.74 -5.38
C THR A 449 -6.97 -4.91 -5.99
N LEU A 450 -8.22 -5.15 -5.54
CA LEU A 450 -9.06 -6.21 -6.09
C LEU A 450 -9.34 -5.96 -7.56
N ARG A 451 -9.78 -4.75 -7.93
CA ARG A 451 -10.03 -4.32 -9.30
C ARG A 451 -8.81 -4.52 -10.19
N ALA A 452 -7.64 -4.03 -9.74
CA ALA A 452 -6.39 -4.10 -10.51
C ALA A 452 -5.85 -5.53 -10.68
N SER A 453 -6.34 -6.49 -9.89
CA SER A 453 -5.86 -7.88 -9.90
C SER A 453 -6.92 -8.89 -10.31
N LEU A 454 -8.05 -8.45 -10.88
CA LEU A 454 -9.06 -9.32 -11.46
C LEU A 454 -8.49 -10.03 -12.71
N PRO A 455 -8.36 -11.36 -12.71
CA PRO A 455 -7.99 -12.10 -13.92
C PRO A 455 -9.09 -11.96 -14.99
N GLU A 456 -8.71 -12.09 -16.26
CA GLU A 456 -9.68 -12.11 -17.36
C GLU A 456 -10.73 -13.22 -17.14
N PRO A 457 -12.03 -12.92 -17.30
CA PRO A 457 -13.08 -13.91 -17.16
C PRO A 457 -13.01 -14.99 -18.26
N ALA A 458 -13.26 -16.24 -17.90
CA ALA A 458 -13.44 -17.32 -18.87
C ALA A 458 -14.89 -17.31 -19.38
N ILE A 459 -15.09 -17.54 -20.69
CA ILE A 459 -16.43 -17.57 -21.30
C ILE A 459 -16.75 -19.00 -21.75
N LYS A 460 -17.93 -19.48 -21.37
CA LYS A 460 -18.52 -20.74 -21.85
C LYS A 460 -19.85 -20.48 -22.54
N LEU A 461 -20.07 -21.18 -23.64
CA LEU A 461 -21.29 -21.08 -24.45
C LEU A 461 -22.04 -22.41 -24.40
N PHE A 462 -23.35 -22.32 -24.23
CA PHE A 462 -24.30 -23.43 -24.27
C PHE A 462 -25.34 -23.12 -25.34
N GLY A 463 -25.22 -23.77 -26.50
CA GLY A 463 -25.99 -23.45 -27.70
C GLY A 463 -25.50 -22.20 -28.43
N ASP A 464 -26.18 -21.88 -29.53
CA ASP A 464 -25.86 -20.74 -30.40
C ASP A 464 -26.73 -19.53 -30.02
N PRO A 465 -26.14 -18.45 -29.48
CA PRO A 465 -26.92 -17.26 -29.14
C PRO A 465 -27.43 -16.55 -30.40
N PRO A 466 -28.47 -15.71 -30.30
CA PRO A 466 -28.94 -14.91 -31.43
C PRO A 466 -27.79 -14.12 -32.07
N ALA A 467 -27.77 -14.10 -33.41
CA ALA A 467 -26.72 -13.43 -34.19
C ALA A 467 -26.68 -11.91 -33.94
N SER A 468 -27.84 -11.30 -33.67
CA SER A 468 -27.98 -9.87 -33.38
C SER A 468 -29.01 -9.68 -32.27
N PRO A 469 -28.65 -9.94 -31.00
CA PRO A 469 -29.59 -9.79 -29.89
C PRO A 469 -29.95 -8.31 -29.72
N ALA A 470 -31.23 -7.98 -29.59
CA ALA A 470 -31.69 -6.63 -29.30
C ALA A 470 -31.32 -6.21 -27.87
N VAL A 471 -31.36 -7.16 -26.93
CA VAL A 471 -31.07 -6.94 -25.51
C VAL A 471 -30.15 -8.04 -24.99
N SER A 472 -29.14 -7.66 -24.22
CA SER A 472 -28.33 -8.59 -23.44
C SER A 472 -28.78 -8.56 -21.99
N VAL A 473 -29.24 -9.69 -21.48
CA VAL A 473 -29.64 -9.85 -20.08
C VAL A 473 -28.46 -10.41 -19.29
N VAL A 474 -27.94 -9.61 -18.37
CA VAL A 474 -26.76 -9.91 -17.55
C VAL A 474 -27.22 -10.17 -16.13
N ILE A 475 -26.86 -11.36 -15.61
CA ILE A 475 -27.32 -11.83 -14.31
C ILE A 475 -26.13 -12.33 -13.48
N PRO A 476 -25.70 -11.59 -12.45
CA PRO A 476 -24.63 -12.03 -11.57
C PRO A 476 -25.10 -13.17 -10.65
N LEU A 477 -24.22 -14.14 -10.41
CA LEU A 477 -24.46 -15.34 -9.61
C LEU A 477 -23.42 -15.45 -8.49
N TYR A 478 -23.91 -15.56 -7.25
CA TYR A 478 -23.06 -15.81 -6.08
C TYR A 478 -23.74 -16.81 -5.14
N LYS A 479 -23.17 -18.03 -5.05
CA LYS A 479 -23.49 -19.09 -4.06
C LYS A 479 -24.94 -19.57 -3.95
N VAL A 480 -25.90 -18.99 -4.67
CA VAL A 480 -27.30 -19.41 -4.72
C VAL A 480 -27.73 -19.54 -6.17
N TYR A 481 -27.93 -20.80 -6.62
CA TYR A 481 -28.17 -21.13 -8.03
C TYR A 481 -29.54 -21.78 -8.27
N GLU A 482 -30.33 -22.00 -7.22
CA GLU A 482 -31.61 -22.71 -7.31
C GLU A 482 -32.63 -21.97 -8.19
N PHE A 483 -32.56 -20.63 -8.21
CA PHE A 483 -33.45 -19.78 -8.99
C PHE A 483 -33.23 -19.87 -10.51
N LEU A 484 -32.06 -20.32 -10.98
CA LEU A 484 -31.79 -20.47 -12.41
C LEU A 484 -32.83 -21.36 -13.10
N ARG A 485 -33.32 -22.39 -12.40
CA ARG A 485 -34.32 -23.32 -12.95
C ARG A 485 -35.61 -22.61 -13.32
N VAL A 486 -36.11 -21.75 -12.43
CA VAL A 486 -37.35 -21.01 -12.62
C VAL A 486 -37.13 -19.85 -13.61
N GLN A 487 -35.99 -19.16 -13.49
CA GLN A 487 -35.67 -18.01 -14.31
C GLN A 487 -35.46 -18.39 -15.79
N VAL A 488 -34.70 -19.46 -16.07
CA VAL A 488 -34.51 -19.96 -17.44
C VAL A 488 -35.82 -20.47 -18.02
N ALA A 489 -36.65 -21.18 -17.24
CA ALA A 489 -37.96 -21.63 -17.70
C ALA A 489 -38.87 -20.45 -18.09
N ALA A 490 -38.92 -19.39 -17.27
CA ALA A 490 -39.70 -18.19 -17.55
C ALA A 490 -39.20 -17.46 -18.80
N PHE A 491 -37.88 -17.34 -18.98
CA PHE A 491 -37.29 -16.71 -20.16
C PHE A 491 -37.45 -17.53 -21.43
N ALA A 492 -37.39 -18.85 -21.35
CA ALA A 492 -37.63 -19.74 -22.48
C ALA A 492 -39.10 -19.76 -22.90
N GLY A 493 -40.03 -19.55 -21.97
CA GLY A 493 -41.47 -19.43 -22.24
C GLY A 493 -41.85 -18.15 -22.99
N ASP A 494 -41.07 -17.06 -22.81
CA ASP A 494 -41.28 -15.81 -23.53
C ASP A 494 -40.66 -15.89 -24.94
N GLY A 495 -41.51 -16.13 -25.95
CA GLY A 495 -41.07 -16.26 -27.34
C GLY A 495 -40.34 -15.02 -27.89
N TRP A 496 -40.62 -13.82 -27.40
CA TRP A 496 -39.85 -12.64 -27.77
C TRP A 496 -38.44 -12.71 -27.20
N PHE A 497 -38.31 -13.07 -25.92
CA PHE A 497 -37.03 -13.23 -25.25
C PHE A 497 -36.17 -14.27 -25.99
N ALA A 498 -36.70 -15.48 -26.19
CA ALA A 498 -35.98 -16.58 -26.82
C ALA A 498 -35.44 -16.25 -28.22
N GLY A 499 -36.15 -15.42 -28.98
CA GLY A 499 -35.74 -15.02 -30.33
C GLY A 499 -34.85 -13.77 -30.41
N ASN A 500 -34.90 -12.87 -29.42
CA ASN A 500 -34.32 -11.52 -29.54
C ASN A 500 -33.35 -11.13 -28.42
N ALA A 501 -33.29 -11.88 -27.33
CA ALA A 501 -32.41 -11.58 -26.21
C ALA A 501 -31.27 -12.61 -26.11
N GLU A 502 -30.10 -12.17 -25.64
CA GLU A 502 -29.07 -13.11 -25.16
C GLU A 502 -29.05 -13.15 -23.63
N LEU A 503 -28.92 -14.35 -23.06
CA LEU A 503 -28.85 -14.57 -21.62
C LEU A 503 -27.40 -14.82 -21.19
N ILE A 504 -26.91 -13.98 -20.29
CA ILE A 504 -25.54 -14.00 -19.76
C ILE A 504 -25.60 -14.16 -18.24
N TYR A 505 -25.18 -15.32 -17.75
CA TYR A 505 -24.89 -15.51 -16.33
C TYR A 505 -23.43 -15.19 -16.03
N VAL A 506 -23.18 -14.45 -14.95
CA VAL A 506 -21.83 -14.12 -14.50
C VAL A 506 -21.56 -14.76 -13.15
N LEU A 507 -20.67 -15.75 -13.10
CA LEU A 507 -20.30 -16.46 -11.88
C LEU A 507 -19.06 -15.81 -11.26
N ASP A 508 -19.23 -15.22 -10.07
CA ASP A 508 -18.13 -14.60 -9.31
C ASP A 508 -17.50 -15.52 -8.24
N SER A 509 -17.95 -16.79 -8.20
CA SER A 509 -17.45 -17.86 -7.34
C SER A 509 -16.87 -18.98 -8.23
N PRO A 510 -15.67 -18.78 -8.81
CA PRO A 510 -15.06 -19.73 -9.74
C PRO A 510 -14.91 -21.13 -9.17
N GLU A 511 -14.81 -21.27 -7.85
CA GLU A 511 -14.79 -22.57 -7.17
C GLU A 511 -16.05 -23.43 -7.42
N HIS A 512 -17.17 -22.83 -7.85
CA HIS A 512 -18.43 -23.52 -8.17
C HIS A 512 -18.66 -23.67 -9.69
N GLU A 513 -17.65 -23.37 -10.52
CA GLU A 513 -17.77 -23.39 -11.98
C GLU A 513 -18.31 -24.71 -12.53
N ALA A 514 -17.78 -25.84 -12.06
CA ALA A 514 -18.17 -27.16 -12.55
C ALA A 514 -19.65 -27.47 -12.29
N GLU A 515 -20.15 -27.15 -11.08
CA GLU A 515 -21.54 -27.35 -10.68
C GLU A 515 -22.48 -26.47 -11.50
N VAL A 516 -22.16 -25.17 -11.62
CA VAL A 516 -22.98 -24.19 -12.33
C VAL A 516 -23.00 -24.49 -13.83
N ALA A 517 -21.86 -24.84 -14.43
CA ALA A 517 -21.80 -25.23 -15.83
C ALA A 517 -22.62 -26.48 -16.13
N HIS A 518 -22.61 -27.48 -15.24
CA HIS A 518 -23.44 -28.66 -15.38
C HIS A 518 -24.95 -28.32 -15.32
N LEU A 519 -25.35 -27.50 -14.35
CA LEU A 519 -26.73 -27.03 -14.20
C LEU A 519 -27.19 -26.27 -15.45
N ILE A 520 -26.40 -25.30 -15.92
CA ILE A 520 -26.71 -24.50 -17.12
C ILE A 520 -26.80 -25.38 -18.36
N GLY A 521 -25.88 -26.33 -18.54
CA GLY A 521 -25.93 -27.28 -19.65
C GLY A 521 -27.22 -28.11 -19.66
N GLY A 522 -27.65 -28.61 -18.50
CA GLY A 522 -28.92 -29.32 -18.37
C GLY A 522 -30.13 -28.44 -18.67
N LEU A 523 -30.13 -27.19 -18.22
CA LEU A 523 -31.20 -26.22 -18.49
C LEU A 523 -31.29 -25.85 -19.97
N HIS A 524 -30.14 -25.66 -20.63
CA HIS A 524 -30.08 -25.44 -22.07
C HIS A 524 -30.68 -26.62 -22.84
N LEU A 525 -30.31 -27.86 -22.49
CA LEU A 525 -30.87 -29.05 -23.13
C LEU A 525 -32.39 -29.21 -22.89
N ALA A 526 -32.87 -28.83 -21.71
CA ALA A 526 -34.28 -28.96 -21.35
C ALA A 526 -35.18 -27.91 -22.05
N TYR A 527 -34.71 -26.68 -22.17
CA TYR A 527 -35.52 -25.54 -22.64
C TYR A 527 -35.11 -25.00 -24.01
N GLY A 528 -33.98 -25.44 -24.57
CA GLY A 528 -33.45 -24.97 -25.85
C GLY A 528 -32.93 -23.53 -25.86
N LEU A 529 -32.99 -22.81 -24.73
CA LEU A 529 -32.54 -21.42 -24.64
C LEU A 529 -31.00 -21.37 -24.62
N PRO A 530 -30.34 -20.63 -25.54
CA PRO A 530 -28.89 -20.45 -25.50
C PRO A 530 -28.45 -19.63 -24.28
N ILE A 531 -27.38 -20.07 -23.62
CA ILE A 531 -26.88 -19.45 -22.38
C ILE A 531 -25.37 -19.20 -22.50
N LYS A 532 -24.94 -17.99 -22.13
CA LYS A 532 -23.53 -17.63 -21.95
C LYS A 532 -23.21 -17.61 -20.46
N LEU A 533 -22.14 -18.30 -20.06
CA LEU A 533 -21.60 -18.25 -18.71
C LEU A 533 -20.25 -17.54 -18.73
N VAL A 534 -20.15 -16.41 -18.02
CA VAL A 534 -18.92 -15.67 -17.77
C VAL A 534 -18.43 -16.05 -16.37
N VAL A 535 -17.25 -16.66 -16.27
CA VAL A 535 -16.67 -17.12 -15.00
C VAL A 535 -15.55 -16.18 -14.62
N MET A 536 -15.73 -15.41 -13.54
CA MET A 536 -14.68 -14.51 -13.05
C MET A 536 -13.55 -15.29 -12.40
N GLY A 537 -12.31 -14.81 -12.51
CA GLY A 537 -11.15 -15.45 -11.86
C GLY A 537 -11.15 -15.37 -10.33
N ARG A 538 -12.04 -14.58 -9.73
CA ARG A 538 -12.29 -14.47 -8.28
C ARG A 538 -13.58 -13.67 -8.01
N ASN A 539 -14.01 -13.64 -6.75
CA ASN A 539 -15.10 -12.77 -6.31
C ASN A 539 -14.71 -11.28 -6.33
N GLY A 540 -15.26 -10.55 -7.30
CA GLY A 540 -15.14 -9.08 -7.41
C GLY A 540 -16.30 -8.31 -6.78
N GLY A 541 -17.37 -9.00 -6.35
CA GLY A 541 -18.62 -8.40 -5.89
C GLY A 541 -19.58 -8.05 -7.03
N PHE A 542 -20.76 -7.57 -6.66
CA PHE A 542 -21.88 -7.32 -7.60
C PHE A 542 -21.51 -6.39 -8.77
N SER A 543 -20.94 -5.21 -8.49
CA SER A 543 -20.55 -4.25 -9.52
C SER A 543 -19.59 -4.86 -10.54
N ALA A 544 -18.55 -5.56 -10.08
CA ALA A 544 -17.55 -6.16 -10.95
C ALA A 544 -18.14 -7.29 -11.82
N ALA A 545 -19.04 -8.11 -11.26
CA ALA A 545 -19.73 -9.15 -12.00
C ALA A 545 -20.65 -8.57 -13.08
N CYS A 546 -21.45 -7.56 -12.74
CA CYS A 546 -22.29 -6.85 -13.71
C CYS A 546 -21.46 -6.20 -14.83
N ASN A 547 -20.35 -5.55 -14.49
CA ASN A 547 -19.44 -4.94 -15.46
C ASN A 547 -18.83 -5.99 -16.41
N ALA A 548 -18.36 -7.13 -15.89
CA ALA A 548 -17.81 -8.22 -16.70
C ALA A 548 -18.86 -8.81 -17.66
N GLY A 549 -20.10 -8.97 -17.20
CA GLY A 549 -21.20 -9.42 -18.05
C GLY A 549 -21.59 -8.41 -19.12
N ALA A 550 -21.59 -7.12 -18.78
CA ALA A 550 -21.87 -6.03 -19.72
C ALA A 550 -20.76 -5.87 -20.79
N GLU A 551 -19.50 -6.20 -20.45
CA GLU A 551 -18.41 -6.26 -21.41
C GLU A 551 -18.57 -7.42 -22.40
N ALA A 552 -19.05 -8.58 -21.93
CA ALA A 552 -19.36 -9.74 -22.77
C ALA A 552 -20.66 -9.61 -23.58
N ALA A 553 -21.42 -8.53 -23.40
CA ALA A 553 -22.71 -8.29 -24.02
C ALA A 553 -22.59 -7.72 -25.45
N ARG A 554 -23.45 -8.20 -26.35
CA ARG A 554 -23.52 -7.80 -27.77
C ARG A 554 -24.72 -6.92 -28.11
N GLY A 555 -25.80 -6.96 -27.33
CA GLY A 555 -27.03 -6.22 -27.60
C GLY A 555 -26.89 -4.73 -27.37
N ASP A 556 -27.68 -3.93 -28.09
CA ASP A 556 -27.65 -2.46 -27.96
C ASP A 556 -28.22 -1.96 -26.64
N VAL A 557 -29.06 -2.79 -26.01
CA VAL A 557 -29.64 -2.57 -24.69
C VAL A 557 -29.09 -3.62 -23.72
N LEU A 558 -28.77 -3.18 -22.51
CA LEU A 558 -28.46 -4.04 -21.37
C LEU A 558 -29.68 -4.13 -20.46
N ALA A 559 -29.97 -5.33 -19.97
CA ALA A 559 -30.83 -5.57 -18.83
C ALA A 559 -30.00 -6.23 -17.73
N LEU A 560 -29.69 -5.47 -16.69
CA LEU A 560 -28.95 -5.93 -15.51
C LEU A 560 -30.00 -6.42 -14.52
N VAL A 561 -30.03 -7.72 -14.23
CA VAL A 561 -31.12 -8.37 -13.49
C VAL A 561 -30.56 -9.30 -12.42
N ASN A 562 -31.10 -9.27 -11.22
CA ASN A 562 -30.67 -10.20 -10.16
C ASN A 562 -31.09 -11.66 -10.46
N SER A 563 -30.36 -12.61 -9.89
CA SER A 563 -30.60 -14.05 -10.08
C SER A 563 -31.93 -14.56 -9.52
N ASP A 564 -32.53 -13.81 -8.58
CA ASP A 564 -33.79 -14.11 -7.89
C ASP A 564 -34.96 -13.21 -8.36
N VAL A 565 -34.81 -12.58 -9.53
CA VAL A 565 -35.87 -11.80 -10.18
C VAL A 565 -36.50 -12.62 -11.30
N ILE A 566 -37.81 -12.80 -11.22
CA ILE A 566 -38.63 -13.61 -12.14
C ILE A 566 -39.74 -12.72 -12.72
N PRO A 567 -39.95 -12.70 -14.05
CA PRO A 567 -41.03 -11.92 -14.64
C PRO A 567 -42.41 -12.47 -14.25
N ALA A 568 -43.37 -11.57 -14.01
CA ALA A 568 -44.75 -11.99 -13.71
C ALA A 568 -45.52 -12.45 -14.95
N GLY A 569 -45.01 -12.16 -16.15
CA GLY A 569 -45.57 -12.58 -17.42
C GLY A 569 -44.67 -12.20 -18.60
N ASP A 570 -45.04 -12.70 -19.77
CA ASP A 570 -44.29 -12.53 -21.02
C ASP A 570 -44.29 -11.07 -21.51
N GLY A 571 -43.33 -10.71 -22.35
CA GLY A 571 -43.24 -9.41 -22.98
C GLY A 571 -42.71 -8.30 -22.05
N TRP A 572 -42.24 -8.66 -20.85
CA TRP A 572 -41.66 -7.73 -19.87
C TRP A 572 -40.46 -6.96 -20.43
N LEU A 573 -39.52 -7.67 -21.07
CA LEU A 573 -38.27 -7.12 -21.56
C LEU A 573 -38.47 -6.13 -22.72
N PRO A 574 -39.23 -6.45 -23.78
CA PRO A 574 -39.48 -5.50 -24.85
C PRO A 574 -40.35 -4.32 -24.38
N ALA A 575 -41.24 -4.50 -23.38
CA ALA A 575 -42.00 -3.41 -22.80
C ALA A 575 -41.10 -2.37 -22.12
N LEU A 576 -40.09 -2.82 -21.36
CA LEU A 576 -39.06 -1.95 -20.77
C LEU A 576 -38.17 -1.33 -21.85
N ALA A 577 -37.61 -2.14 -22.76
CA ALA A 577 -36.68 -1.67 -23.77
C ALA A 577 -37.28 -0.58 -24.69
N ARG A 578 -38.58 -0.67 -25.02
CA ARG A 578 -39.29 0.35 -25.81
C ARG A 578 -39.40 1.71 -25.13
N ARG A 579 -39.26 1.80 -23.80
CA ARG A 579 -39.27 3.07 -23.05
C ARG A 579 -37.94 3.80 -23.10
N LEU A 580 -36.85 3.13 -23.50
CA LEU A 580 -35.61 3.81 -23.83
C LEU A 580 -35.84 4.61 -25.11
N ASP A 581 -36.02 5.92 -24.97
CA ASP A 581 -36.51 6.76 -26.05
C ASP A 581 -35.48 6.91 -27.19
N ARG A 582 -35.99 7.12 -28.41
CA ARG A 582 -35.15 7.38 -29.59
C ARG A 582 -34.41 8.73 -29.50
N ARG A 583 -34.93 9.68 -28.72
CA ARG A 583 -34.34 11.01 -28.52
C ARG A 583 -33.24 11.04 -27.47
N GLY A 584 -33.03 9.95 -26.73
CA GLY A 584 -31.93 9.80 -25.77
C GLY A 584 -32.09 10.64 -24.51
N ARG A 585 -33.32 10.96 -24.08
CA ARG A 585 -33.57 11.61 -22.79
C ARG A 585 -33.65 10.61 -21.64
N ILE A 586 -34.08 9.38 -21.89
CA ILE A 586 -34.19 8.35 -20.86
C ILE A 586 -32.89 7.54 -20.82
N GLY A 587 -32.15 7.67 -19.72
CA GLY A 587 -30.91 6.95 -19.50
C GLY A 587 -31.10 5.52 -19.01
N ALA A 588 -32.09 5.27 -18.16
CA ALA A 588 -32.43 3.95 -17.66
C ALA A 588 -33.92 3.83 -17.30
N VAL A 589 -34.43 2.60 -17.31
CA VAL A 589 -35.80 2.27 -16.87
C VAL A 589 -35.79 1.09 -15.90
N GLY A 590 -36.71 1.12 -14.94
CA GLY A 590 -36.88 0.06 -13.93
C GLY A 590 -38.35 -0.36 -13.80
N PRO A 591 -38.64 -1.65 -13.62
CA PRO A 591 -40.00 -2.16 -13.50
C PRO A 591 -40.57 -1.99 -12.08
N LYS A 592 -41.84 -2.35 -11.93
CA LYS A 592 -42.44 -2.66 -10.62
C LYS A 592 -41.87 -3.97 -10.10
N LEU A 593 -41.34 -3.95 -8.87
CA LEU A 593 -40.93 -5.18 -8.18
C LEU A 593 -41.93 -5.53 -7.08
N LEU A 594 -42.30 -6.80 -7.05
CA LEU A 594 -43.21 -7.39 -6.09
C LEU A 594 -42.46 -8.39 -5.21
N TYR A 595 -42.86 -8.47 -3.94
CA TYR A 595 -42.58 -9.60 -3.08
C TYR A 595 -43.35 -10.84 -3.55
N ASP A 596 -42.99 -12.00 -3.00
CA ASP A 596 -43.65 -13.29 -3.27
C ASP A 596 -45.15 -13.28 -2.89
N ASP A 597 -45.53 -12.50 -1.88
CA ASP A 597 -46.91 -12.26 -1.46
C ASP A 597 -47.68 -11.24 -2.34
N GLY A 598 -47.03 -10.69 -3.37
CA GLY A 598 -47.61 -9.70 -4.28
C GLY A 598 -47.67 -8.26 -3.72
N SER A 599 -47.09 -8.00 -2.55
CA SER A 599 -46.88 -6.63 -2.05
C SER A 599 -45.73 -5.93 -2.78
N LEU A 600 -45.76 -4.60 -2.81
CA LEU A 600 -44.78 -3.76 -3.49
C LEU A 600 -43.44 -3.79 -2.74
N GLN A 601 -42.39 -4.13 -3.48
CA GLN A 601 -41.03 -3.98 -3.02
C GLN A 601 -40.39 -2.71 -3.60
N HIS A 602 -40.69 -2.37 -4.86
CA HIS A 602 -40.09 -1.25 -5.55
C HIS A 602 -41.06 -0.59 -6.54
N ALA A 603 -41.15 0.74 -6.44
CA ALA A 603 -41.83 1.59 -7.42
C ALA A 603 -40.98 2.82 -7.78
N GLY A 604 -39.64 2.66 -7.85
CA GLY A 604 -38.67 3.76 -7.89
C GLY A 604 -38.03 4.03 -6.52
N LEU A 605 -36.86 4.66 -6.53
CA LEU A 605 -36.12 5.10 -5.34
C LEU A 605 -36.33 6.60 -5.06
N PHE A 606 -36.24 6.97 -3.79
CA PHE A 606 -36.00 8.33 -3.34
C PHE A 606 -34.94 8.36 -2.25
N PHE A 607 -34.34 9.53 -2.06
CA PHE A 607 -33.28 9.73 -1.09
C PHE A 607 -33.80 10.54 0.10
N GLN A 608 -33.46 10.12 1.31
CA GLN A 608 -33.80 10.85 2.52
C GLN A 608 -32.64 10.80 3.50
N ARG A 609 -32.36 11.93 4.17
CA ARG A 609 -31.38 11.95 5.26
C ARG A 609 -31.93 11.27 6.50
N ASP A 610 -31.11 10.45 7.15
CA ASP A 610 -31.36 9.98 8.50
C ASP A 610 -31.08 11.09 9.54
N SER A 611 -31.24 10.76 10.83
CA SER A 611 -30.99 11.70 11.92
C SER A 611 -29.50 12.10 12.07
N LYS A 612 -28.58 11.40 11.39
CA LYS A 612 -27.15 11.69 11.36
C LYS A 612 -26.74 12.47 10.11
N GLY A 613 -27.70 12.86 9.26
CA GLY A 613 -27.46 13.59 8.02
C GLY A 613 -26.97 12.71 6.86
N VAL A 614 -27.01 11.39 6.98
CA VAL A 614 -26.59 10.44 5.94
C VAL A 614 -27.75 10.17 4.98
N TRP A 615 -27.50 10.25 3.67
CA TRP A 615 -28.49 9.91 2.65
C TRP A 615 -28.71 8.39 2.57
N LEU A 616 -29.95 7.97 2.77
CA LEU A 616 -30.40 6.59 2.62
C LEU A 616 -31.28 6.43 1.39
N ASN A 617 -31.20 5.24 0.78
CA ASN A 617 -32.06 4.85 -0.33
C ASN A 617 -33.39 4.30 0.21
N HIS A 618 -34.51 4.86 -0.24
CA HIS A 618 -35.85 4.42 0.10
C HIS A 618 -36.64 4.06 -1.15
N HIS A 619 -37.55 3.09 -1.02
CA HIS A 619 -38.39 2.64 -2.14
C HIS A 619 -39.77 3.26 -1.99
N TYR A 620 -40.28 3.90 -3.05
CA TYR A 620 -41.65 4.41 -3.05
C TYR A 620 -42.66 3.29 -2.81
N PHE A 621 -43.62 3.53 -1.92
CA PHE A 621 -44.76 2.65 -1.64
C PHE A 621 -44.42 1.22 -1.18
N LYS A 622 -43.20 0.99 -0.67
CA LYS A 622 -42.78 -0.33 -0.18
C LYS A 622 -43.74 -0.85 0.91
N GLY A 623 -44.16 -2.10 0.76
CA GLY A 623 -45.12 -2.79 1.64
C GLY A 623 -46.59 -2.56 1.31
N MET A 624 -46.93 -1.65 0.38
CA MET A 624 -48.31 -1.48 -0.09
C MET A 624 -48.70 -2.63 -1.04
N PRO A 625 -50.00 -2.93 -1.26
CA PRO A 625 -50.41 -3.95 -2.24
C PRO A 625 -49.92 -3.63 -3.67
N GLY A 626 -49.58 -4.65 -4.48
CA GLY A 626 -49.15 -4.47 -5.89
C GLY A 626 -50.09 -3.64 -6.77
N ARG A 627 -51.39 -3.64 -6.44
CA ARG A 627 -52.46 -2.87 -7.10
C ARG A 627 -52.68 -1.47 -6.51
N TYR A 628 -51.82 -0.99 -5.62
CA TYR A 628 -51.95 0.32 -5.01
C TYR A 628 -51.88 1.41 -6.09
N ALA A 629 -52.96 2.17 -6.27
CA ALA A 629 -53.13 3.04 -7.43
C ALA A 629 -51.99 4.07 -7.62
N PRO A 630 -51.48 4.75 -6.57
CA PRO A 630 -50.34 5.67 -6.72
C PRO A 630 -49.04 5.02 -7.20
N ALA A 631 -48.85 3.72 -6.92
CA ALA A 631 -47.69 2.97 -7.42
C ALA A 631 -47.85 2.50 -8.87
N ASN A 632 -49.05 2.59 -9.45
CA ASN A 632 -49.34 2.14 -10.81
C ASN A 632 -49.34 3.30 -11.83
N VAL A 633 -48.50 4.31 -11.58
CA VAL A 633 -48.31 5.47 -12.46
C VAL A 633 -46.86 5.54 -12.93
N GLU A 634 -46.69 5.52 -14.25
CA GLU A 634 -45.39 5.69 -14.91
C GLU A 634 -44.86 7.10 -14.64
N ARG A 635 -43.62 7.22 -14.18
CA ARG A 635 -43.06 8.52 -13.79
C ARG A 635 -41.54 8.54 -13.78
N ALA A 636 -40.99 9.74 -13.94
CA ALA A 636 -39.57 9.97 -13.67
C ALA A 636 -39.29 9.85 -12.17
N VAL A 637 -38.21 9.18 -11.80
CA VAL A 637 -37.82 8.91 -10.40
C VAL A 637 -36.35 9.26 -10.15
N PRO A 638 -35.95 9.67 -8.93
CA PRO A 638 -34.56 9.95 -8.59
C PRO A 638 -33.60 8.82 -8.97
N GLY A 639 -34.03 7.57 -8.77
CA GLY A 639 -33.31 6.37 -9.16
C GLY A 639 -34.19 5.13 -9.15
N ILE A 640 -33.59 4.00 -9.51
CA ILE A 640 -34.18 2.66 -9.50
C ILE A 640 -33.19 1.68 -8.87
N THR A 641 -33.69 0.54 -8.39
CA THR A 641 -32.81 -0.46 -7.76
C THR A 641 -32.06 -1.31 -8.79
N GLY A 642 -30.86 -1.76 -8.42
CA GLY A 642 -30.03 -2.68 -9.19
C GLY A 642 -30.65 -4.05 -9.47
N ALA A 643 -31.76 -4.40 -8.81
CA ALA A 643 -32.44 -5.67 -9.03
C ALA A 643 -32.96 -5.85 -10.47
N CYS A 644 -33.36 -4.76 -11.14
CA CYS A 644 -33.62 -4.76 -12.57
C CYS A 644 -33.44 -3.35 -13.15
N VAL A 645 -32.37 -3.17 -13.93
CA VAL A 645 -32.05 -1.93 -14.64
C VAL A 645 -31.95 -2.22 -16.13
N VAL A 646 -32.76 -1.54 -16.93
CA VAL A 646 -32.72 -1.65 -18.39
C VAL A 646 -32.24 -0.32 -18.98
N MET A 647 -31.15 -0.34 -19.76
CA MET A 647 -30.53 0.87 -20.31
C MET A 647 -29.75 0.61 -21.60
N LYS A 648 -29.43 1.67 -22.36
CA LYS A 648 -28.57 1.53 -23.55
C LYS A 648 -27.15 1.13 -23.14
N ARG A 649 -26.58 0.13 -23.81
CA ARG A 649 -25.20 -0.34 -23.56
C ARG A 649 -24.17 0.78 -23.71
N ALA A 650 -24.38 1.65 -24.70
CA ALA A 650 -23.52 2.81 -24.92
C ALA A 650 -23.49 3.75 -23.69
N ILE A 651 -24.66 4.05 -23.09
CA ILE A 651 -24.73 4.91 -21.90
C ILE A 651 -24.00 4.24 -20.72
N PHE A 652 -24.20 2.94 -20.51
CA PHE A 652 -23.53 2.21 -19.43
C PHE A 652 -22.00 2.27 -19.59
N ARG A 653 -21.51 2.02 -20.81
CA ARG A 653 -20.08 2.10 -21.14
C ARG A 653 -19.53 3.51 -20.98
N ASP A 654 -20.22 4.53 -21.49
CA ASP A 654 -19.76 5.90 -21.48
C ASP A 654 -19.72 6.48 -20.04
N LEU A 655 -20.56 5.95 -19.14
CA LEU A 655 -20.51 6.25 -17.71
C LEU A 655 -19.47 5.43 -16.93
N GLY A 656 -18.83 4.44 -17.55
CA GLY A 656 -17.86 3.55 -16.91
C GLY A 656 -18.46 2.40 -16.10
N GLY A 657 -19.73 2.04 -16.35
CA GLY A 657 -20.42 0.93 -15.69
C GLY A 657 -20.79 1.19 -14.23
N PHE A 658 -20.95 0.15 -13.42
CA PHE A 658 -21.09 0.28 -11.97
C PHE A 658 -19.75 0.63 -11.32
N ASP A 659 -19.78 1.48 -10.29
CA ASP A 659 -18.61 1.72 -9.45
C ASP A 659 -18.43 0.55 -8.46
N ASP A 660 -17.30 -0.12 -8.55
CA ASP A 660 -16.86 -1.22 -7.66
C ASP A 660 -16.13 -0.71 -6.41
N GLY A 661 -16.10 0.61 -6.18
CA GLY A 661 -15.67 1.25 -4.94
C GLY A 661 -16.65 1.03 -3.77
N PHE A 662 -17.92 0.72 -4.06
CA PHE A 662 -18.87 0.28 -3.04
C PHE A 662 -18.53 -1.14 -2.59
N VAL A 663 -18.49 -1.38 -1.27
CA VAL A 663 -18.03 -2.67 -0.74
C VAL A 663 -19.16 -3.69 -0.70
N ILE A 664 -18.89 -4.86 -1.29
CA ILE A 664 -19.78 -6.05 -1.36
C ILE A 664 -21.06 -5.82 -2.21
N GLY A 665 -21.80 -4.73 -2.01
CA GLY A 665 -22.96 -4.23 -2.77
C GLY A 665 -23.78 -3.26 -1.92
N ASP A 666 -24.93 -2.79 -2.41
CA ASP A 666 -25.73 -1.66 -1.88
C ASP A 666 -25.09 -0.29 -2.22
N TYR A 667 -25.91 0.63 -2.75
CA TYR A 667 -25.61 1.98 -3.23
C TYR A 667 -24.89 2.13 -4.60
N GLU A 668 -24.42 1.05 -5.23
CA GLU A 668 -23.88 1.12 -6.61
C GLU A 668 -24.96 1.47 -7.65
N ASP A 669 -26.22 1.07 -7.38
CA ASP A 669 -27.37 1.36 -8.22
C ASP A 669 -27.78 2.82 -8.16
N SER A 670 -27.85 3.40 -6.96
CA SER A 670 -28.07 4.83 -6.77
C SER A 670 -26.92 5.67 -7.31
N ASP A 671 -25.66 5.26 -7.16
CA ASP A 671 -24.52 5.94 -7.77
C ASP A 671 -24.61 5.97 -9.31
N LEU A 672 -24.94 4.85 -9.95
CA LEU A 672 -25.19 4.80 -11.39
C LEU A 672 -26.35 5.72 -11.79
N CYS A 673 -27.46 5.70 -11.04
CA CYS A 673 -28.60 6.60 -11.27
C CYS A 673 -28.20 8.08 -11.18
N LEU A 674 -27.41 8.45 -10.16
CA LEU A 674 -26.93 9.82 -9.98
C LEU A 674 -25.95 10.25 -11.09
N ARG A 675 -25.12 9.34 -11.60
CA ARG A 675 -24.28 9.58 -12.78
C ARG A 675 -25.09 9.76 -14.06
N ILE A 676 -26.14 8.96 -14.28
CA ILE A 676 -27.09 9.12 -15.38
C ILE A 676 -27.73 10.52 -15.31
N ARG A 677 -28.20 10.92 -14.13
CA ARG A 677 -28.79 12.24 -13.89
C ARG A 677 -27.81 13.38 -14.13
N ARG A 678 -26.56 13.25 -13.66
CA ARG A 678 -25.49 14.23 -13.90
C ARG A 678 -25.18 14.38 -15.40
N ALA A 679 -25.37 13.33 -16.20
CA ALA A 679 -25.28 13.39 -17.66
C ALA A 679 -26.49 14.05 -18.36
N GLY A 680 -27.46 14.56 -17.60
CA GLY A 680 -28.66 15.23 -18.12
C GLY A 680 -29.76 14.27 -18.59
N LEU A 681 -29.71 13.01 -18.16
CA LEU A 681 -30.65 11.96 -18.55
C LEU A 681 -31.62 11.63 -17.41
N ASP A 682 -32.85 11.31 -17.79
CA ASP A 682 -33.91 10.91 -16.85
C ASP A 682 -33.91 9.40 -16.59
N ILE A 683 -34.51 9.02 -15.47
CA ILE A 683 -34.73 7.62 -15.06
C ILE A 683 -36.22 7.41 -14.92
N LEU A 684 -36.74 6.38 -15.58
CA LEU A 684 -38.18 6.12 -15.65
C LEU A 684 -38.56 4.87 -14.86
N TYR A 685 -39.58 4.99 -14.01
CA TYR A 685 -40.24 3.86 -13.39
C TYR A 685 -41.45 3.41 -14.23
N VAL A 686 -41.53 2.11 -14.52
CA VAL A 686 -42.47 1.51 -15.48
C VAL A 686 -43.37 0.48 -14.76
N PRO A 687 -44.61 0.85 -14.38
CA PRO A 687 -45.48 0.03 -13.51
C PRO A 687 -46.31 -1.05 -14.22
N ASP A 688 -46.47 -0.95 -15.55
CA ASP A 688 -47.17 -1.93 -16.39
C ASP A 688 -46.35 -3.22 -16.54
N VAL A 689 -45.05 -3.17 -16.27
CA VAL A 689 -44.16 -4.34 -16.17
C VAL A 689 -43.93 -4.69 -14.70
N ALA A 690 -44.37 -5.89 -14.30
CA ALA A 690 -44.17 -6.41 -12.95
C ALA A 690 -43.20 -7.61 -12.96
N LEU A 691 -42.22 -7.59 -12.07
CA LEU A 691 -41.34 -8.72 -11.79
C LEU A 691 -41.44 -9.08 -10.30
N TYR A 692 -41.38 -10.36 -9.98
CA TYR A 692 -41.20 -10.84 -8.62
C TYR A 692 -39.71 -10.84 -8.29
N HIS A 693 -39.34 -10.22 -7.18
CA HIS A 693 -37.99 -10.29 -6.63
C HIS A 693 -38.08 -11.04 -5.32
N LEU A 694 -37.64 -12.30 -5.32
CA LEU A 694 -37.80 -13.26 -4.22
C LEU A 694 -36.78 -13.00 -3.08
N GLU A 695 -36.54 -11.70 -2.82
CA GLU A 695 -35.59 -11.10 -1.87
C GLU A 695 -35.57 -11.91 -0.56
N ARG A 696 -34.42 -12.56 -0.27
CA ARG A 696 -33.91 -13.05 1.05
C ARG A 696 -33.26 -14.44 1.07
N GLN A 697 -33.17 -15.20 -0.02
CA GLN A 697 -32.52 -16.53 0.07
C GLN A 697 -30.98 -16.51 -0.04
N SER A 698 -30.39 -15.58 -0.79
CA SER A 698 -28.92 -15.39 -0.85
C SER A 698 -28.38 -14.50 0.27
N ILE A 699 -29.17 -13.51 0.71
CA ILE A 699 -28.75 -12.45 1.65
C ILE A 699 -28.98 -12.83 3.13
N SER A 700 -29.98 -13.68 3.45
CA SER A 700 -30.28 -14.03 4.86
C SER A 700 -29.24 -14.90 5.56
N ARG A 701 -28.24 -15.41 4.83
CA ARG A 701 -27.14 -16.22 5.40
C ARG A 701 -25.96 -15.38 5.91
N SER A 702 -25.97 -14.06 5.75
CA SER A 702 -24.96 -13.16 6.32
C SER A 702 -25.63 -12.03 7.11
N ALA A 703 -25.57 -12.13 8.44
CA ALA A 703 -26.08 -11.10 9.36
C ALA A 703 -25.36 -9.73 9.21
N ASP A 704 -24.27 -9.67 8.44
CA ASP A 704 -23.46 -8.47 8.24
C ASP A 704 -23.94 -7.56 7.09
N TYR A 705 -24.88 -8.02 6.25
CA TYR A 705 -25.17 -7.34 4.99
C TYR A 705 -26.23 -6.24 5.07
N THR A 706 -27.35 -6.47 5.77
CA THR A 706 -28.42 -5.46 5.91
C THR A 706 -28.23 -4.70 7.23
N ARG A 707 -27.77 -3.44 7.15
CA ARG A 707 -27.45 -2.54 8.30
C ARG A 707 -26.13 -2.81 9.03
N GLY A 708 -25.25 -3.63 8.46
CA GLY A 708 -23.88 -3.79 8.95
C GLY A 708 -22.97 -2.61 8.59
N VAL A 709 -21.68 -2.76 8.89
CA VAL A 709 -20.66 -1.73 8.63
C VAL A 709 -20.52 -1.42 7.13
N ALA A 710 -20.69 -2.42 6.26
CA ALA A 710 -20.61 -2.25 4.81
C ALA A 710 -21.66 -1.26 4.28
N SER A 711 -22.94 -1.47 4.63
CA SER A 711 -24.03 -0.57 4.22
C SER A 711 -23.87 0.83 4.82
N GLN A 712 -23.43 0.95 6.08
CA GLN A 712 -23.13 2.26 6.68
C GLN A 712 -21.95 2.97 6.00
N HIS A 713 -20.90 2.25 5.61
CA HIS A 713 -19.79 2.78 4.83
C HIS A 713 -20.26 3.24 3.44
N ASN A 714 -21.05 2.43 2.74
CA ASN A 714 -21.56 2.76 1.40
C ASN A 714 -22.51 3.96 1.43
N ALA A 715 -23.40 4.06 2.42
CA ALA A 715 -24.25 5.23 2.65
C ALA A 715 -23.43 6.50 2.94
N TRP A 716 -22.39 6.39 3.78
CA TRP A 716 -21.44 7.48 4.02
C TRP A 716 -20.71 7.88 2.74
N LEU A 717 -20.25 6.92 1.94
CA LEU A 717 -19.53 7.17 0.69
C LEU A 717 -20.42 7.87 -0.34
N GLN A 718 -21.67 7.42 -0.50
CA GLN A 718 -22.66 8.12 -1.34
C GLN A 718 -22.88 9.54 -0.85
N THR A 719 -23.13 9.72 0.45
CA THR A 719 -23.35 11.04 1.06
C THR A 719 -22.16 11.95 0.78
N ARG A 720 -20.93 11.46 1.00
CA ARG A 720 -19.71 12.23 0.74
C ARG A 720 -19.54 12.65 -0.72
N ARG A 721 -19.95 11.81 -1.67
CA ARG A 721 -19.78 12.05 -3.11
C ARG A 721 -20.88 12.90 -3.73
N TRP A 722 -22.10 12.79 -3.21
CA TRP A 722 -23.30 13.25 -3.90
C TRP A 722 -24.18 14.18 -3.06
N ASP A 723 -23.69 14.70 -1.93
CA ASP A 723 -24.51 15.45 -0.96
C ASP A 723 -25.34 16.56 -1.62
N GLY A 724 -24.65 17.48 -2.31
CA GLY A 724 -25.28 18.64 -2.95
C GLY A 724 -26.09 18.30 -4.20
N GLU A 725 -25.74 17.23 -4.91
CA GLU A 725 -26.51 16.72 -6.05
C GLU A 725 -27.82 16.08 -5.60
N ILE A 726 -27.80 15.23 -4.57
CA ILE A 726 -29.00 14.61 -4.01
C ILE A 726 -29.91 15.69 -3.45
N GLU A 727 -29.37 16.67 -2.71
CA GLU A 727 -30.17 17.76 -2.16
C GLU A 727 -30.88 18.57 -3.25
N ARG A 728 -30.17 18.94 -4.32
CA ARG A 728 -30.77 19.63 -5.48
C ARG A 728 -31.83 18.78 -6.17
N LEU A 729 -31.52 17.51 -6.44
CA LEU A 729 -32.42 16.58 -7.10
C LEU A 729 -33.73 16.42 -6.32
N MET A 730 -33.64 16.18 -5.00
CA MET A 730 -34.83 16.02 -4.17
C MET A 730 -35.67 17.30 -4.11
N ALA A 731 -35.03 18.48 -4.02
CA ALA A 731 -35.73 19.76 -4.07
C ALA A 731 -36.42 20.04 -5.42
N GLU A 732 -35.81 19.63 -6.53
CA GLU A 732 -36.42 19.73 -7.87
C GLU A 732 -37.65 18.83 -8.00
N MET A 733 -37.57 17.60 -7.51
CA MET A 733 -38.69 16.65 -7.59
C MET A 733 -39.85 17.05 -6.69
N ASP A 734 -39.58 17.61 -5.51
CA ASP A 734 -40.60 18.17 -4.62
C ASP A 734 -41.34 19.36 -5.27
N ARG A 735 -40.63 20.24 -5.99
CA ARG A 735 -41.22 21.38 -6.72
C ARG A 735 -42.01 20.98 -7.96
N GLY A 736 -41.62 19.89 -8.62
CA GLY A 736 -42.25 19.37 -9.83
C GLY A 736 -43.63 18.71 -9.62
N GLY A 737 -44.20 18.78 -8.42
CA GLY A 737 -45.53 18.23 -8.12
C GLY A 737 -45.55 16.73 -7.76
N LEU A 738 -44.40 16.10 -7.57
CA LEU A 738 -44.29 14.77 -6.94
C LEU A 738 -44.43 14.88 -5.42
N GLN A 739 -45.48 15.54 -4.91
CA GLN A 739 -45.86 15.40 -3.50
C GLN A 739 -46.53 14.02 -3.31
N ILE A 740 -45.70 13.00 -3.15
CA ILE A 740 -46.15 11.72 -2.60
C ILE A 740 -46.13 11.90 -1.08
N ALA A 741 -47.31 11.84 -0.45
CA ALA A 741 -47.46 11.98 0.99
C ALA A 741 -46.40 11.14 1.73
N LYS A 742 -45.60 11.79 2.58
CA LYS A 742 -44.70 11.10 3.49
C LYS A 742 -45.55 10.14 4.31
N PRO A 743 -45.24 8.83 4.36
CA PRO A 743 -45.88 7.97 5.34
C PRO A 743 -45.49 8.53 6.71
N GLU A 744 -46.48 9.02 7.46
CA GLU A 744 -46.29 9.34 8.87
C GLU A 744 -45.72 8.09 9.57
N PRO A 745 -44.75 8.24 10.47
CA PRO A 745 -44.30 7.13 11.27
C PRO A 745 -45.46 6.71 12.18
N GLU A 746 -46.27 5.75 11.75
CA GLU A 746 -47.13 4.99 12.66
C GLU A 746 -46.17 4.27 13.62
N ILE A 747 -45.95 4.89 14.79
CA ILE A 747 -45.39 4.22 15.95
C ILE A 747 -46.42 3.17 16.36
N ARG A 748 -46.40 2.01 15.71
CA ARG A 748 -47.06 0.82 16.25
C ARG A 748 -46.20 0.36 17.43
N PRO A 749 -46.72 0.35 18.65
CA PRO A 749 -46.01 -0.27 19.75
C PRO A 749 -45.74 -1.73 19.35
N ARG A 750 -44.51 -2.20 19.58
CA ARG A 750 -44.13 -3.60 19.42
C ARG A 750 -44.99 -4.48 20.32
N ALA A 751 -46.19 -4.84 19.86
CA ALA A 751 -47.02 -5.86 20.47
C ALA A 751 -46.60 -7.22 19.90
N ASN A 752 -45.78 -7.93 20.67
CA ASN A 752 -45.68 -9.39 20.76
C ASN A 752 -46.23 -10.23 19.59
N LEU A 753 -45.45 -10.36 18.50
CA LEU A 753 -45.48 -11.56 17.65
C LEU A 753 -44.43 -12.56 18.16
N ARG A 754 -44.71 -13.12 19.34
CA ARG A 754 -44.06 -14.33 19.89
C ARG A 754 -45.16 -15.22 20.45
N ARG A 755 -45.83 -15.96 19.58
CA ARG A 755 -46.51 -17.25 19.86
C ARG A 755 -47.43 -17.59 18.68
N ALA A 756 -46.95 -18.41 17.75
CA ALA A 756 -47.75 -19.37 16.98
C ALA A 756 -46.85 -20.21 16.07
N THR A 757 -45.99 -21.04 16.66
CA THR A 757 -45.49 -22.29 16.04
C THR A 757 -45.13 -23.25 17.16
N ALA A 758 -46.17 -23.87 17.71
CA ALA A 758 -46.10 -25.09 18.51
C ALA A 758 -47.38 -25.88 18.19
N ALA A 759 -47.36 -26.53 17.03
CA ALA A 759 -48.12 -27.71 16.63
C ALA A 759 -47.55 -28.16 15.28
#